data_AF-A0A358Q0V7-F1
#
_entry.id   AF-A0A358Q0V7-F1
#
_cell.length_a   1.000
_cell.length_b   1.000
_cell.length_c   1.000
_cell.angle_alpha   90.00
_cell.angle_beta   90.00
_cell.angle_gamma   90.00
#
_symmetry.space_group_name_H-M   'P 1'
#
loop_
_entity.id
_entity.type
_entity.pdbx_description
1 polymer ?
#
loop_
_entity_poly.entity_id
_entity_poly.type
_entity_poly.pdbx_seq_one_letter_code
_entity_poly.pdbx_strand_id
1 'polypeptide(L)'
;MSTFYPNKLIASLAITAITLTGGLNPVVAMASDVQIKQTYNVQSTQSLVNALTRLGGYDRYGTAVQIADYGWQSASTAVLAPFGDLNMVDALASSSLAKVVDGPILLADKDTVPSDTMNELKKLGVKKVYMVSGTAVISAKVESDLNAAGIQTVRLGGYDRYETAVNIAKEIQTIKPFQEVVVTNAFANVDAISIAPIAAAKGIPVLLVDKDSVPTVVSDFINSSGINKTYVIGGTAVVSDSVKDALPNALRLSGNDRFDTNTEVLKEFKNLIAGGKMFFANGNDTSLIDSLAGAPMVAKLRGAIVLANREAVPDGTKGFIRTDIALKNPGILGGTAVISDSTVQSLGYTQPGQSNNLDGALELNSLKATFEDKIVNGNILVNADGVTLKNVVVKGTIFIDPGKDGSATLNSVKADRIVVLSGAELSIYLKETTSDSLVVSSSSNVRVVAETGTTLGATLVQSNANVESQNGADIGPLAAQSLGETPINVQLQGTFSNEVSLSGSIKLTAADGSIIPSLNVTGASAPDSIQLAGNFPSVSIIDNSSVTVLSGKIEKLETKGTSEIVVKSGADIIELSSVTGSIKVSGGGTVDGKTTTDTPTELGDISSTPVVDRDRDRDRDVIQESEQPVISGTVRAGDTTISGTSEAGATI
;
A
#
# COMPACT_ATOMS: atom_id res chain seq x y z
N MET A 1 -39.40 20.41 -10.99
CA MET A 1 -38.65 21.66 -11.26
C MET A 1 -38.67 22.50 -9.99
N SER A 2 -37.57 22.54 -9.25
CA SER A 2 -37.36 23.49 -8.17
C SER A 2 -35.87 23.82 -8.12
N THR A 3 -35.54 25.05 -8.49
CA THR A 3 -34.19 25.61 -8.56
C THR A 3 -34.05 26.77 -7.56
N PHE A 4 -33.00 26.67 -6.74
CA PHE A 4 -32.01 27.68 -6.32
C PHE A 4 -32.33 28.91 -5.40
N TYR A 5 -31.81 28.81 -4.15
CA TYR A 5 -30.93 29.70 -3.31
C TYR A 5 -31.18 31.22 -3.10
N PRO A 6 -30.62 31.90 -2.05
CA PRO A 6 -29.86 31.45 -0.86
C PRO A 6 -30.28 32.06 0.51
N ASN A 7 -29.87 31.42 1.61
CA ASN A 7 -30.01 31.88 2.99
C ASN A 7 -29.05 33.05 3.33
N LYS A 8 -29.61 34.19 3.74
CA LYS A 8 -28.94 35.21 4.56
C LYS A 8 -29.07 34.80 6.04
N LEU A 9 -27.96 34.65 6.75
CA LEU A 9 -27.98 34.62 8.22
C LEU A 9 -28.19 36.05 8.74
N ILE A 10 -29.33 36.29 9.38
CA ILE A 10 -29.59 37.46 10.22
C ILE A 10 -29.06 37.14 11.62
N ALA A 11 -28.07 37.89 12.09
CA ALA A 11 -27.63 37.84 13.48
C ALA A 11 -28.65 38.59 14.36
N SER A 12 -29.27 37.87 15.30
CA SER A 12 -30.12 38.44 16.34
C SER A 12 -29.25 39.12 17.41
N LEU A 13 -29.29 40.46 17.49
CA LEU A 13 -28.76 41.22 18.63
C LEU A 13 -29.79 41.25 19.76
N ALA A 14 -29.45 40.69 20.92
CA ALA A 14 -30.15 40.98 22.17
C ALA A 14 -29.55 42.25 22.79
N ILE A 15 -30.32 43.35 22.82
CA ILE A 15 -29.94 44.59 23.51
C ILE A 15 -30.60 44.57 24.90
N THR A 16 -29.79 44.42 25.94
CA THR A 16 -30.20 44.73 27.31
C THR A 16 -30.02 46.23 27.52
N ALA A 17 -31.12 46.98 27.62
CA ALA A 17 -31.10 48.42 27.86
C ALA A 17 -30.61 48.73 29.29
N ILE A 18 -29.50 49.46 29.40
CA ILE A 18 -29.10 50.16 30.63
C ILE A 18 -29.53 51.61 30.47
N THR A 19 -30.51 52.05 31.28
CA THR A 19 -30.89 53.45 31.39
C THR A 19 -29.84 54.21 32.20
N LEU A 20 -29.12 55.13 31.56
CA LEU A 20 -28.30 56.14 32.21
C LEU A 20 -28.86 57.52 31.88
N THR A 21 -29.31 58.22 32.93
CA THR A 21 -29.69 59.62 32.94
C THR A 21 -28.43 60.50 32.90
N GLY A 22 -28.31 61.39 31.91
CA GLY A 22 -27.30 62.46 31.90
C GLY A 22 -26.59 62.56 30.56
N GLY A 23 -26.73 63.73 29.92
CA GLY A 23 -26.40 63.94 28.52
C GLY A 23 -24.91 63.86 28.19
N LEU A 24 -24.61 63.13 27.10
CA LEU A 24 -23.43 63.30 26.26
C LEU A 24 -23.87 63.00 24.80
N ASN A 25 -23.38 63.79 23.86
CA ASN A 25 -23.69 63.71 22.43
C ASN A 25 -23.51 62.29 21.87
N PRO A 26 -24.41 61.80 20.99
CA PRO A 26 -24.20 60.52 20.32
C PRO A 26 -22.99 60.63 19.39
N VAL A 27 -21.87 60.05 19.79
CA VAL A 27 -20.78 59.71 18.86
C VAL A 27 -21.21 58.43 18.16
N VAL A 28 -21.61 58.54 16.90
CA VAL A 28 -21.62 57.39 16.00
C VAL A 28 -20.15 57.09 15.70
N ALA A 29 -19.55 56.23 16.51
CA ALA A 29 -18.35 55.53 16.08
C ALA A 29 -18.81 54.55 15.00
N MET A 30 -18.58 54.90 13.73
CA MET A 30 -18.54 53.89 12.68
C MET A 30 -17.50 52.87 13.14
N ALA A 31 -17.92 51.65 13.43
CA ALA A 31 -16.99 50.56 13.67
C ALA A 31 -16.15 50.45 12.39
N SER A 32 -14.90 50.95 12.46
CA SER A 32 -13.86 50.58 11.51
C SER A 32 -13.93 49.08 11.33
N ASP A 33 -13.93 48.60 10.08
CA ASP A 33 -13.89 47.19 9.73
C ASP A 33 -12.98 46.44 10.70
N VAL A 34 -13.60 45.80 11.69
CA VAL A 34 -12.88 44.90 12.58
C VAL A 34 -12.59 43.72 11.68
N GLN A 35 -11.38 43.71 11.12
CA GLN A 35 -10.76 42.51 10.59
C GLN A 35 -10.73 41.53 11.75
N ILE A 36 -11.80 40.73 11.89
CA ILE A 36 -11.81 39.59 12.79
C ILE A 36 -10.78 38.65 12.17
N LYS A 37 -9.51 38.75 12.60
CA LYS A 37 -8.52 37.69 12.38
C LYS A 37 -9.19 36.44 12.91
N GLN A 38 -9.62 35.57 11.99
CA GLN A 38 -10.18 34.28 12.34
C GLN A 38 -9.15 33.64 13.27
N THR A 39 -9.56 33.47 14.52
CA THR A 39 -8.70 32.87 15.52
C THR A 39 -8.67 31.40 15.15
N TYR A 40 -7.56 30.98 14.56
CA TYR A 40 -7.27 29.58 14.40
C TYR A 40 -7.43 28.93 15.78
N ASN A 41 -8.11 27.80 15.85
CA ASN A 41 -7.68 26.80 16.81
C ASN A 41 -6.34 26.29 16.30
N VAL A 42 -5.28 27.09 16.45
CA VAL A 42 -3.97 26.50 16.64
C VAL A 42 -4.16 25.81 17.98
N GLN A 43 -4.45 24.51 17.95
CA GLN A 43 -3.79 23.71 18.96
C GLN A 43 -2.32 23.95 18.66
N SER A 44 -1.71 24.97 19.28
CA SER A 44 -0.34 24.82 19.68
C SER A 44 -0.47 23.58 20.53
N THR A 45 -0.03 22.45 19.97
CA THR A 45 0.02 21.22 20.72
C THR A 45 0.85 21.60 21.92
N GLN A 46 0.19 21.85 23.03
CA GLN A 46 0.81 21.98 24.33
C GLN A 46 1.52 20.66 24.49
N SER A 47 2.81 20.67 24.13
CA SER A 47 3.64 19.51 23.85
C SER A 47 2.85 18.20 23.91
N LEU A 48 2.05 17.89 22.88
CA LEU A 48 1.70 16.50 22.66
C LEU A 48 2.99 15.90 22.14
N VAL A 49 3.93 15.67 23.07
CA VAL A 49 4.96 14.67 22.89
C VAL A 49 4.14 13.43 22.60
N ASN A 50 4.04 13.05 21.32
CA ASN A 50 3.59 11.72 20.97
C ASN A 50 4.68 10.80 21.51
N ALA A 51 4.66 10.57 22.82
CA ALA A 51 5.73 9.97 23.57
C ALA A 51 5.88 8.56 23.06
N LEU A 52 6.88 8.38 22.21
CA LEU A 52 7.17 7.13 21.60
C LEU A 52 7.70 6.21 22.69
N THR A 53 7.04 5.09 22.93
CA THR A 53 7.55 4.12 23.91
C THR A 53 8.56 3.22 23.23
N ARG A 54 9.86 3.43 23.45
CA ARG A 54 10.88 2.46 23.04
C ARG A 54 11.06 1.40 24.10
N LEU A 55 10.93 0.14 23.70
CA LEU A 55 11.19 -1.05 24.50
C LEU A 55 12.42 -1.73 23.90
N GLY A 56 13.61 -1.40 24.42
CA GLY A 56 14.88 -1.85 23.87
C GLY A 56 15.97 -1.86 24.93
N GLY A 57 16.54 -3.04 25.19
CA GLY A 57 17.65 -3.23 26.11
C GLY A 57 19.01 -3.03 25.46
N TYR A 58 20.07 -3.17 26.27
CA TYR A 58 21.45 -3.23 25.78
C TYR A 58 21.66 -4.41 24.80
N ASP A 59 20.98 -5.52 25.07
CA ASP A 59 20.95 -6.71 24.24
C ASP A 59 19.51 -7.25 24.11
N ARG A 60 19.35 -8.37 23.41
CA ARG A 60 18.07 -9.04 23.17
C ARG A 60 17.40 -9.55 24.45
N TYR A 61 18.18 -9.91 25.48
CA TYR A 61 17.63 -10.33 26.78
C TYR A 61 17.00 -9.13 27.49
N GLY A 62 17.73 -8.02 27.54
CA GLY A 62 17.24 -6.76 28.07
C GLY A 62 16.02 -6.23 27.32
N THR A 63 15.96 -6.38 25.99
CA THR A 63 14.77 -6.00 25.22
C THR A 63 13.57 -6.86 25.61
N ALA A 64 13.72 -8.19 25.68
CA ALA A 64 12.65 -9.09 26.11
C ALA A 64 12.14 -8.76 27.53
N VAL A 65 13.05 -8.42 28.45
CA VAL A 65 12.71 -7.99 29.81
C VAL A 65 11.93 -6.67 29.82
N GLN A 66 12.33 -5.66 29.04
CA GLN A 66 11.58 -4.40 28.95
C GLN A 66 10.19 -4.59 28.35
N ILE A 67 10.05 -5.47 27.36
CA ILE A 67 8.75 -5.83 26.79
C ILE A 67 7.87 -6.55 27.83
N ALA A 68 8.46 -7.47 28.61
CA ALA A 68 7.76 -8.15 29.69
C ALA A 68 7.29 -7.18 30.78
N ASP A 69 8.17 -6.28 31.23
CA ASP A 69 7.84 -5.26 32.24
C ASP A 69 6.73 -4.31 31.78
N TYR A 70 6.75 -3.93 30.49
CA TYR A 70 5.72 -3.07 29.93
C TYR A 70 4.36 -3.77 29.81
N GLY A 71 4.36 -5.05 29.39
CA GLY A 71 3.12 -5.79 29.12
C GLY A 71 2.47 -6.43 30.36
N TRP A 72 3.25 -6.68 31.42
CA TRP A 72 2.82 -7.47 32.57
C TRP A 72 3.34 -6.88 33.88
N GLN A 73 2.43 -6.64 34.83
CA GLN A 73 2.78 -6.34 36.22
C GLN A 73 2.98 -7.63 37.04
N SER A 74 2.38 -8.73 36.58
CA SER A 74 2.59 -10.09 37.07
C SER A 74 2.19 -11.08 35.98
N ALA A 75 2.74 -12.28 36.04
CA ALA A 75 2.39 -13.39 35.16
C ALA A 75 2.63 -14.71 35.90
N SER A 76 1.62 -15.60 35.94
CA SER A 76 1.79 -16.93 36.54
C SER A 76 2.60 -17.87 35.64
N THR A 77 2.59 -17.59 34.34
CA THR A 77 3.23 -18.40 33.29
C THR A 77 4.04 -17.52 32.36
N ALA A 78 5.15 -18.03 31.86
CA ALA A 78 5.93 -17.40 30.80
C ALA A 78 6.32 -18.42 29.72
N VAL A 79 6.75 -17.92 28.57
CA VAL A 79 7.37 -18.73 27.51
C VAL A 79 8.85 -18.41 27.49
N LEU A 80 9.68 -19.45 27.40
CA LEU A 80 11.13 -19.34 27.28
C LEU A 80 11.58 -19.81 25.90
N ALA A 81 12.09 -18.86 25.13
CA ALA A 81 12.58 -19.05 23.77
C ALA A 81 14.12 -18.96 23.71
N PRO A 82 14.75 -19.54 22.69
CA PRO A 82 16.19 -19.45 22.52
C PRO A 82 16.58 -18.07 22.00
N PHE A 83 17.78 -17.60 22.37
CA PHE A 83 18.23 -16.29 21.92
C PHE A 83 18.57 -16.24 20.43
N GLY A 84 19.13 -17.30 19.85
CA GLY A 84 19.81 -17.26 18.56
C GLY A 84 18.89 -17.25 17.34
N ASP A 85 19.26 -16.45 16.33
CA ASP A 85 18.45 -16.17 15.13
C ASP A 85 18.11 -17.44 14.31
N LEU A 86 19.00 -18.43 14.30
CA LEU A 86 18.79 -19.72 13.61
C LEU A 86 17.67 -20.58 14.21
N ASN A 87 17.30 -20.34 15.47
CA ASN A 87 16.29 -21.09 16.21
C ASN A 87 15.02 -20.26 16.47
N MET A 88 14.90 -19.09 15.82
CA MET A 88 13.85 -18.11 16.07
C MET A 88 12.47 -18.57 15.60
N VAL A 89 12.41 -19.54 14.68
CA VAL A 89 11.16 -20.04 14.09
C VAL A 89 10.28 -20.75 15.12
N ASP A 90 10.91 -21.48 16.04
CA ASP A 90 10.27 -22.11 17.19
C ASP A 90 9.57 -21.07 18.09
N ALA A 91 10.22 -19.91 18.23
CA ALA A 91 9.71 -18.83 19.05
C ALA A 91 8.57 -18.06 18.34
N LEU A 92 8.56 -17.95 17.01
CA LEU A 92 7.47 -17.32 16.25
C LEU A 92 6.14 -18.05 16.45
N ALA A 93 6.16 -19.38 16.49
CA ALA A 93 4.97 -20.18 16.83
C ALA A 93 4.47 -19.94 18.27
N SER A 94 5.37 -19.50 19.16
CA SER A 94 5.09 -19.36 20.59
C SER A 94 4.35 -18.08 20.98
N SER A 95 4.27 -17.06 20.11
CA SER A 95 3.55 -15.81 20.41
C SER A 95 2.08 -16.06 20.76
N SER A 96 1.44 -17.02 20.08
CA SER A 96 0.06 -17.41 20.37
C SER A 96 -0.06 -18.13 21.71
N LEU A 97 0.87 -19.03 22.03
CA LEU A 97 0.89 -19.71 23.33
C LEU A 97 1.08 -18.69 24.46
N ALA A 98 2.08 -17.81 24.33
CA ALA A 98 2.36 -16.74 25.29
C ALA A 98 1.11 -15.88 25.54
N LYS A 99 0.38 -15.50 24.47
CA LYS A 99 -0.85 -14.72 24.63
C LYS A 99 -2.00 -15.50 25.27
N VAL A 100 -2.15 -16.78 24.93
CA VAL A 100 -3.19 -17.68 25.48
C VAL A 100 -2.98 -17.94 26.97
N VAL A 101 -1.74 -18.02 27.43
CA VAL A 101 -1.40 -18.19 28.86
C VAL A 101 -1.23 -16.84 29.59
N ASP A 102 -1.50 -15.73 28.89
CA ASP A 102 -1.29 -14.34 29.32
C ASP A 102 0.10 -14.10 29.94
N GLY A 103 1.15 -14.63 29.31
CA GLY A 103 2.54 -14.54 29.77
C GLY A 103 3.48 -13.88 28.75
N PRO A 104 4.63 -13.35 29.20
CA PRO A 104 5.66 -12.82 28.31
C PRO A 104 6.46 -13.94 27.62
N ILE A 105 7.16 -13.58 26.54
CA ILE A 105 8.27 -14.36 26.00
C ILE A 105 9.57 -13.77 26.57
N LEU A 106 10.37 -14.62 27.21
CA LEU A 106 11.73 -14.31 27.66
C LEU A 106 12.73 -15.23 26.97
N LEU A 107 14.01 -14.86 27.00
CA LEU A 107 15.06 -15.52 26.23
C LEU A 107 16.07 -16.24 27.13
N ALA A 108 16.56 -17.40 26.69
CA ALA A 108 17.65 -18.12 27.34
C ALA A 108 18.79 -18.47 26.38
N ASP A 109 19.97 -18.66 26.98
CA ASP A 109 21.10 -19.31 26.34
C ASP A 109 20.92 -20.83 26.36
N LYS A 110 21.80 -21.53 25.63
CA LYS A 110 21.79 -22.99 25.57
C LYS A 110 21.87 -23.64 26.94
N ASP A 111 22.77 -23.18 27.80
CA ASP A 111 23.09 -23.85 29.07
C ASP A 111 22.86 -22.97 30.31
N THR A 112 22.31 -21.77 30.10
CA THR A 112 22.17 -20.76 31.16
C THR A 112 20.88 -19.98 30.97
N VAL A 113 20.19 -19.69 32.09
CA VAL A 113 19.19 -18.63 32.14
C VAL A 113 19.91 -17.33 32.50
N PRO A 114 19.99 -16.34 31.60
CA PRO A 114 20.62 -15.06 31.91
C PRO A 114 20.01 -14.42 33.15
N SER A 115 20.82 -13.68 33.92
CA SER A 115 20.39 -13.06 35.18
C SER A 115 19.16 -12.20 35.00
N ASP A 116 19.10 -11.43 33.91
CA ASP A 116 18.00 -10.51 33.62
C ASP A 116 16.69 -11.26 33.39
N THR A 117 16.74 -12.39 32.68
CA THR A 117 15.59 -13.27 32.47
C THR A 117 15.14 -13.92 33.78
N MET A 118 16.07 -14.46 34.57
CA MET A 118 15.74 -15.09 35.86
C MET A 118 15.15 -14.08 36.85
N ASN A 119 15.67 -12.85 36.87
CA ASN A 119 15.17 -11.78 37.71
C ASN A 119 13.76 -11.35 37.30
N GLU A 120 13.50 -11.21 36.00
CA GLU A 120 12.16 -10.85 35.51
C GLU A 120 11.13 -11.96 35.77
N LEU A 121 11.50 -13.24 35.58
CA LEU A 121 10.65 -14.38 35.94
C LEU A 121 10.23 -14.33 37.42
N LYS A 122 11.18 -14.04 38.32
CA LYS A 122 10.91 -13.93 39.77
C LYS A 122 10.06 -12.72 40.09
N LYS A 123 10.37 -11.56 39.50
CA LYS A 123 9.64 -10.29 39.70
C LYS A 123 8.18 -10.41 39.28
N LEU A 124 7.91 -11.04 38.13
CA LEU A 124 6.56 -11.27 37.64
C LEU A 124 5.80 -12.36 38.41
N GLY A 125 6.50 -13.11 39.28
CA GLY A 125 5.91 -14.18 40.08
C GLY A 125 5.62 -15.45 39.29
N VAL A 126 6.36 -15.70 38.20
CA VAL A 126 6.15 -16.85 37.32
C VAL A 126 6.33 -18.16 38.08
N LYS A 127 5.40 -19.09 37.87
CA LYS A 127 5.37 -20.43 38.47
C LYS A 127 5.55 -21.54 37.44
N LYS A 128 5.23 -21.27 36.18
CA LYS A 128 5.37 -22.21 35.08
C LYS A 128 6.06 -21.56 33.88
N VAL A 129 6.97 -22.27 33.24
CA VAL A 129 7.63 -21.85 32.00
C VAL A 129 7.43 -22.91 30.92
N TYR A 130 6.92 -22.49 29.76
CA TYR A 130 6.93 -23.32 28.55
C TYR A 130 8.23 -23.08 27.79
N MET A 131 9.04 -24.13 27.64
CA MET A 131 10.30 -24.09 26.89
C MET A 131 10.03 -24.53 25.46
N VAL A 132 10.12 -23.60 24.51
CA VAL A 132 9.67 -23.82 23.12
C VAL A 132 10.77 -24.36 22.20
N SER A 133 11.84 -24.95 22.74
CA SER A 133 12.88 -25.59 21.93
C SER A 133 13.39 -26.88 22.56
N GLY A 134 13.95 -27.73 21.71
CA GLY A 134 14.52 -29.02 22.10
C GLY A 134 15.78 -28.85 22.97
N THR A 135 16.24 -29.95 23.58
CA THR A 135 17.43 -29.97 24.46
C THR A 135 18.73 -29.63 23.74
N ALA A 136 18.77 -29.78 22.41
CA ALA A 136 19.90 -29.35 21.60
C ALA A 136 20.07 -27.82 21.58
N VAL A 137 18.99 -27.07 21.76
CA VAL A 137 18.97 -25.60 21.69
C VAL A 137 18.91 -24.98 23.09
N ILE A 138 18.06 -25.50 23.98
CA ILE A 138 18.01 -25.12 25.40
C ILE A 138 18.12 -26.40 26.23
N SER A 139 19.26 -26.61 26.88
CA SER A 139 19.60 -27.88 27.49
C SER A 139 18.79 -28.22 28.74
N ALA A 140 18.92 -29.45 29.23
CA ALA A 140 18.33 -29.89 30.49
C ALA A 140 18.90 -29.13 31.71
N LYS A 141 20.08 -28.49 31.56
CA LYS A 141 20.64 -27.67 32.64
C LYS A 141 19.76 -26.45 32.92
N VAL A 142 19.30 -25.76 31.87
CA VAL A 142 18.36 -24.62 32.00
C VAL A 142 17.08 -25.05 32.71
N GLU A 143 16.56 -26.23 32.38
CA GLU A 143 15.38 -26.81 33.00
C GLU A 143 15.60 -27.08 34.49
N SER A 144 16.75 -27.67 34.85
CA SER A 144 17.17 -27.89 36.24
C SER A 144 17.31 -26.57 37.01
N ASP A 145 17.89 -25.54 36.41
CA ASP A 145 18.10 -24.24 37.03
C ASP A 145 16.76 -23.54 37.34
N LEU A 146 15.77 -23.64 36.43
CA LEU A 146 14.41 -23.13 36.65
C LEU A 146 13.65 -23.90 37.73
N ASN A 147 13.72 -25.24 37.69
CA ASN A 147 13.08 -26.10 38.69
C ASN A 147 13.67 -25.84 40.09
N ALA A 148 14.99 -25.67 40.21
CA ALA A 148 15.65 -25.30 41.46
C ALA A 148 15.23 -23.91 41.97
N ALA A 149 14.85 -23.00 41.08
CA ALA A 149 14.25 -21.70 41.42
C ALA A 149 12.75 -21.79 41.78
N GLY A 150 12.16 -23.00 41.81
CA GLY A 150 10.74 -23.23 42.13
C GLY A 150 9.79 -22.91 40.98
N ILE A 151 10.29 -22.89 39.74
CA ILE A 151 9.53 -22.63 38.52
C ILE A 151 9.36 -23.96 37.77
N GLN A 152 8.13 -24.44 37.63
CA GLN A 152 7.83 -25.64 36.87
C GLN A 152 8.13 -25.42 35.38
N THR A 153 8.68 -26.43 34.72
CA THR A 153 9.00 -26.37 33.29
C THR A 153 8.14 -27.35 32.50
N VAL A 154 7.74 -26.95 31.28
CA VAL A 154 7.11 -27.82 30.28
C VAL A 154 7.81 -27.60 28.96
N ARG A 155 8.41 -28.66 28.41
CA ARG A 155 9.14 -28.59 27.15
C ARG A 155 8.22 -28.95 25.98
N LEU A 156 8.20 -28.07 24.97
CA LEU A 156 7.41 -28.23 23.76
C LEU A 156 8.28 -28.43 22.50
N GLY A 157 9.60 -28.30 22.62
CA GLY A 157 10.52 -28.56 21.52
C GLY A 157 10.46 -29.99 21.00
N GLY A 158 10.35 -30.13 19.68
CA GLY A 158 10.41 -31.40 18.95
C GLY A 158 11.80 -31.68 18.35
N TYR A 159 11.86 -32.67 17.47
CA TYR A 159 13.04 -33.03 16.68
C TYR A 159 13.46 -31.89 15.74
N ASP A 160 12.48 -31.22 15.16
CA ASP A 160 12.66 -30.07 14.27
C ASP A 160 11.64 -28.96 14.56
N ARG A 161 11.70 -27.89 13.76
CA ARG A 161 10.81 -26.72 13.87
C ARG A 161 9.34 -27.05 13.57
N TYR A 162 9.08 -28.02 12.70
CA TYR A 162 7.73 -28.43 12.32
C TYR A 162 7.04 -29.13 13.48
N GLU A 163 7.73 -30.09 14.10
CA GLU A 163 7.23 -30.80 15.28
C GLU A 163 7.08 -29.84 16.48
N THR A 164 8.02 -28.91 16.65
CA THR A 164 7.94 -27.88 17.70
C THR A 164 6.69 -27.01 17.51
N ALA A 165 6.42 -26.50 16.30
CA ALA A 165 5.22 -25.73 16.01
C ALA A 165 3.93 -26.54 16.28
N VAL A 166 3.91 -27.82 15.93
CA VAL A 166 2.76 -28.72 16.20
C VAL A 166 2.59 -28.99 17.70
N ASN A 167 3.67 -29.18 18.46
CA ASN A 167 3.59 -29.35 19.91
C ASN A 167 3.05 -28.10 20.61
N ILE A 168 3.47 -26.91 20.16
CA ILE A 168 2.90 -25.64 20.62
C ILE A 168 1.41 -25.56 20.27
N ALA A 169 1.02 -25.93 19.05
CA ALA A 169 -0.37 -25.93 18.62
C ALA A 169 -1.25 -26.88 19.46
N LYS A 170 -0.74 -28.10 19.75
CA LYS A 170 -1.40 -29.06 20.64
C LYS A 170 -1.58 -28.48 22.05
N GLU A 171 -0.55 -27.86 22.62
CA GLU A 171 -0.64 -27.23 23.94
C GLU A 171 -1.70 -26.12 23.94
N ILE A 172 -1.70 -25.24 22.93
CA ILE A 172 -2.73 -24.21 22.77
C ILE A 172 -4.12 -24.85 22.71
N GLN A 173 -4.30 -25.95 21.98
CA GLN A 173 -5.59 -26.62 21.83
C GLN A 173 -6.14 -27.14 23.17
N THR A 174 -5.25 -27.55 24.09
CA THR A 174 -5.67 -27.96 25.45
C THR A 174 -6.17 -26.81 26.30
N ILE A 175 -5.74 -25.58 26.01
CA ILE A 175 -6.08 -24.37 26.77
C ILE A 175 -7.26 -23.63 26.13
N LYS A 176 -7.27 -23.52 24.80
CA LYS A 176 -8.26 -22.78 24.01
C LYS A 176 -8.53 -23.53 22.69
N PRO A 177 -9.76 -24.03 22.48
CA PRO A 177 -10.14 -24.61 21.19
C PRO A 177 -10.03 -23.59 20.04
N PHE A 178 -9.55 -24.05 18.89
CA PHE A 178 -9.50 -23.28 17.65
C PHE A 178 -9.80 -24.19 16.45
N GLN A 179 -10.23 -23.56 15.35
CA GLN A 179 -10.46 -24.23 14.06
C GLN A 179 -9.75 -23.51 12.90
N GLU A 180 -9.04 -22.42 13.21
CA GLU A 180 -8.26 -21.64 12.26
C GLU A 180 -6.78 -21.78 12.63
N VAL A 181 -5.91 -21.79 11.63
CA VAL A 181 -4.44 -21.79 11.82
C VAL A 181 -3.78 -20.82 10.86
N VAL A 182 -2.58 -20.39 11.21
CA VAL A 182 -1.67 -19.69 10.30
C VAL A 182 -0.64 -20.68 9.79
N VAL A 183 -0.29 -20.59 8.50
CA VAL A 183 0.78 -21.35 7.87
C VAL A 183 1.77 -20.39 7.22
N THR A 184 3.06 -20.60 7.44
CA THR A 184 4.15 -19.82 6.86
C THR A 184 5.34 -20.72 6.52
N ASN A 185 6.23 -20.25 5.65
CA ASN A 185 7.44 -20.99 5.32
C ASN A 185 8.38 -21.05 6.53
N ALA A 186 8.95 -22.24 6.78
CA ALA A 186 9.83 -22.50 7.91
C ALA A 186 11.12 -21.67 7.91
N PHE A 187 11.48 -21.04 6.81
CA PHE A 187 12.70 -20.26 6.61
C PHE A 187 12.42 -18.79 6.26
N ALA A 188 11.14 -18.39 6.08
CA ALA A 188 10.73 -17.01 5.83
C ALA A 188 10.24 -16.35 7.15
N ASN A 189 11.18 -16.08 8.06
CA ASN A 189 10.88 -15.62 9.42
C ASN A 189 10.05 -14.32 9.46
N VAL A 190 10.20 -13.43 8.48
CA VAL A 190 9.52 -12.14 8.49
C VAL A 190 8.03 -12.24 8.16
N ASP A 191 7.65 -13.19 7.31
CA ASP A 191 6.26 -13.47 6.99
C ASP A 191 5.53 -13.98 8.24
N ALA A 192 6.20 -14.81 9.04
CA ALA A 192 5.68 -15.25 10.33
C ALA A 192 5.52 -14.10 11.34
N ILE A 193 6.44 -13.13 11.37
CA ILE A 193 6.36 -11.96 12.28
C ILE A 193 5.21 -11.04 11.89
N SER A 194 4.99 -10.86 10.59
CA SER A 194 3.94 -10.01 10.04
C SER A 194 2.55 -10.36 10.60
N ILE A 195 2.32 -11.64 10.89
CA ILE A 195 1.04 -12.16 11.39
C ILE A 195 1.05 -12.50 12.89
N ALA A 196 2.22 -12.58 13.54
CA ALA A 196 2.35 -13.08 14.92
C ALA A 196 1.42 -12.37 15.94
N PRO A 197 1.31 -11.03 15.97
CA PRO A 197 0.36 -10.36 16.89
C PRO A 197 -1.10 -10.70 16.60
N ILE A 198 -1.46 -10.88 15.33
CA ILE A 198 -2.82 -11.25 14.92
C ILE A 198 -3.14 -12.68 15.31
N ALA A 199 -2.22 -13.62 15.02
CA ALA A 199 -2.33 -15.01 15.41
C ALA A 199 -2.50 -15.13 16.93
N ALA A 200 -1.70 -14.38 17.69
CA ALA A 200 -1.78 -14.30 19.14
C ALA A 200 -3.09 -13.69 19.63
N ALA A 201 -3.56 -12.59 19.02
CA ALA A 201 -4.83 -11.96 19.38
C ALA A 201 -6.04 -12.88 19.13
N LYS A 202 -6.02 -13.64 18.04
CA LYS A 202 -7.02 -14.68 17.74
C LYS A 202 -6.83 -15.92 18.63
N GLY A 203 -5.64 -16.15 19.16
CA GLY A 203 -5.28 -17.33 19.93
C GLY A 203 -5.22 -18.58 19.06
N ILE A 204 -4.69 -18.44 17.84
CA ILE A 204 -4.54 -19.52 16.86
C ILE A 204 -3.05 -19.79 16.61
N PRO A 205 -2.64 -21.04 16.40
CA PRO A 205 -1.22 -21.37 16.23
C PRO A 205 -0.68 -20.94 14.87
N VAL A 206 0.64 -20.75 14.82
CA VAL A 206 1.41 -20.63 13.58
C VAL A 206 2.11 -21.97 13.32
N LEU A 207 1.78 -22.61 12.21
CA LEU A 207 2.38 -23.84 11.71
C LEU A 207 3.38 -23.49 10.60
N LEU A 208 4.38 -24.36 10.43
CA LEU A 208 5.48 -24.14 9.50
C LEU A 208 5.42 -25.17 8.37
N VAL A 209 5.75 -24.76 7.15
CA VAL A 209 5.82 -25.65 5.98
C VAL A 209 7.08 -25.38 5.17
N ASP A 210 7.44 -26.30 4.29
CA ASP A 210 8.42 -26.04 3.24
C ASP A 210 7.77 -25.29 2.07
N LYS A 211 8.59 -24.81 1.13
CA LYS A 211 8.10 -24.10 -0.06
C LYS A 211 7.12 -24.94 -0.88
N ASP A 212 7.47 -26.21 -1.09
CA ASP A 212 6.78 -27.10 -2.05
C ASP A 212 6.21 -28.35 -1.36
N SER A 213 6.20 -28.41 -0.02
CA SER A 213 5.61 -29.53 0.71
C SER A 213 5.07 -29.14 2.09
N VAL A 214 3.97 -29.78 2.50
CA VAL A 214 3.48 -29.78 3.88
C VAL A 214 4.10 -30.98 4.60
N PRO A 215 4.94 -30.79 5.64
CA PRO A 215 5.49 -31.89 6.40
C PRO A 215 4.41 -32.76 7.03
N THR A 216 4.61 -34.08 7.09
CA THR A 216 3.61 -35.04 7.58
C THR A 216 3.09 -34.70 8.98
N VAL A 217 3.98 -34.27 9.89
CA VAL A 217 3.58 -33.89 11.25
C VAL A 217 2.58 -32.72 11.26
N VAL A 218 2.66 -31.82 10.28
CA VAL A 218 1.78 -30.65 10.12
C VAL A 218 0.46 -31.05 9.48
N SER A 219 0.49 -31.84 8.40
CA SER A 219 -0.73 -32.30 7.74
C SER A 219 -1.55 -33.23 8.64
N ASP A 220 -0.90 -34.14 9.37
CA ASP A 220 -1.57 -35.00 10.36
C ASP A 220 -2.26 -34.17 11.45
N PHE A 221 -1.59 -33.14 11.95
CA PHE A 221 -2.18 -32.23 12.93
C PHE A 221 -3.40 -31.49 12.37
N ILE A 222 -3.29 -30.90 11.17
CA ILE A 222 -4.40 -30.18 10.52
C ILE A 222 -5.61 -31.10 10.32
N ASN A 223 -5.38 -32.32 9.83
CA ASN A 223 -6.44 -33.29 9.54
C ASN A 223 -7.13 -33.82 10.80
N SER A 224 -6.40 -33.96 11.91
CA SER A 224 -6.93 -34.53 13.17
C SER A 224 -7.50 -33.48 14.13
N SER A 225 -7.23 -32.18 13.93
CA SER A 225 -7.57 -31.12 14.89
C SER A 225 -8.80 -30.28 14.52
N GLY A 226 -9.57 -30.71 13.51
CA GLY A 226 -10.80 -30.02 13.10
C GLY A 226 -10.56 -28.64 12.47
N ILE A 227 -9.39 -28.44 11.86
CA ILE A 227 -9.04 -27.18 11.22
C ILE A 227 -9.84 -27.02 9.93
N ASN A 228 -10.53 -25.88 9.80
CA ASN A 228 -11.39 -25.58 8.67
C ASN A 228 -11.04 -24.28 7.95
N LYS A 229 -10.01 -23.55 8.41
CA LYS A 229 -9.52 -22.35 7.76
C LYS A 229 -8.01 -22.20 7.98
N THR A 230 -7.31 -21.82 6.93
CA THR A 230 -5.88 -21.56 7.00
C THR A 230 -5.54 -20.19 6.44
N TYR A 231 -4.70 -19.44 7.14
CA TYR A 231 -4.09 -18.21 6.63
C TYR A 231 -2.67 -18.52 6.18
N VAL A 232 -2.41 -18.48 4.88
CA VAL A 232 -1.09 -18.71 4.29
C VAL A 232 -0.38 -17.37 4.16
N ILE A 233 0.73 -17.18 4.86
CA ILE A 233 1.48 -15.92 4.83
C ILE A 233 2.74 -16.10 3.99
N GLY A 234 2.92 -15.18 3.04
CA GLY A 234 4.01 -15.21 2.08
C GLY A 234 3.56 -15.59 0.66
N GLY A 235 4.29 -15.06 -0.33
CA GLY A 235 4.00 -15.27 -1.75
C GLY A 235 4.35 -16.67 -2.24
N THR A 236 4.06 -16.95 -3.50
CA THR A 236 4.34 -18.25 -4.16
C THR A 236 5.83 -18.60 -4.20
N ALA A 237 6.70 -17.60 -4.09
CA ALA A 237 8.14 -17.77 -3.97
C ALA A 237 8.55 -18.56 -2.71
N VAL A 238 7.82 -18.42 -1.60
CA VAL A 238 8.14 -19.06 -0.31
C VAL A 238 7.12 -20.11 0.12
N VAL A 239 5.88 -20.03 -0.33
CA VAL A 239 4.86 -21.08 -0.14
C VAL A 239 4.11 -21.25 -1.45
N SER A 240 4.39 -22.33 -2.18
CA SER A 240 3.79 -22.60 -3.49
C SER A 240 2.26 -22.73 -3.43
N ASP A 241 1.61 -22.63 -4.58
CA ASP A 241 0.17 -22.85 -4.65
C ASP A 241 -0.20 -24.32 -4.38
N SER A 242 0.69 -25.27 -4.70
CA SER A 242 0.48 -26.68 -4.34
C SER A 242 0.34 -26.89 -2.82
N VAL A 243 1.15 -26.18 -2.03
CA VAL A 243 1.07 -26.21 -0.56
C VAL A 243 -0.20 -25.52 -0.08
N LYS A 244 -0.54 -24.36 -0.64
CA LYS A 244 -1.78 -23.63 -0.30
C LYS A 244 -3.02 -24.48 -0.57
N ASP A 245 -3.10 -25.12 -1.73
CA ASP A 245 -4.28 -25.85 -2.18
C ASP A 245 -4.45 -27.19 -1.44
N ALA A 246 -3.40 -27.69 -0.79
CA ALA A 246 -3.47 -28.82 0.13
C ALA A 246 -4.03 -28.46 1.53
N LEU A 247 -4.23 -27.16 1.83
CA LEU A 247 -4.68 -26.68 3.14
C LEU A 247 -6.18 -26.32 3.14
N PRO A 248 -6.90 -26.53 4.25
CA PRO A 248 -8.34 -26.32 4.32
C PRO A 248 -8.70 -24.82 4.24
N ASN A 249 -9.53 -24.45 3.25
CA ASN A 249 -10.04 -23.09 3.01
C ASN A 249 -8.94 -22.01 3.17
N ALA A 250 -7.85 -22.18 2.43
CA ALA A 250 -6.66 -21.36 2.55
C ALA A 250 -6.83 -19.95 1.95
N LEU A 251 -6.61 -18.91 2.76
CA LEU A 251 -6.50 -17.52 2.33
C LEU A 251 -5.02 -17.09 2.35
N ARG A 252 -4.50 -16.65 1.21
CA ARG A 252 -3.11 -16.14 1.11
C ARG A 252 -3.07 -14.64 1.43
N LEU A 253 -2.11 -14.23 2.26
CA LEU A 253 -1.75 -12.84 2.50
C LEU A 253 -0.26 -12.66 2.18
N SER A 254 0.05 -11.84 1.18
CA SER A 254 1.40 -11.68 0.66
C SER A 254 1.56 -10.36 -0.08
N GLY A 255 2.76 -9.78 -0.03
CA GLY A 255 3.17 -8.65 -0.84
C GLY A 255 4.41 -8.94 -1.68
N ASN A 256 4.92 -7.92 -2.39
CA ASN A 256 6.13 -8.04 -3.22
C ASN A 256 7.38 -8.26 -2.38
N ASP A 257 7.38 -7.72 -1.17
CA ASP A 257 8.41 -7.93 -0.17
C ASP A 257 7.80 -8.15 1.22
N ARG A 258 8.68 -8.33 2.20
CA ARG A 258 8.33 -8.58 3.60
C ARG A 258 7.54 -7.43 4.25
N PHE A 259 7.72 -6.20 3.82
CA PHE A 259 7.02 -5.02 4.33
C PHE A 259 5.64 -4.89 3.71
N ASP A 260 5.52 -5.22 2.43
CA ASP A 260 4.24 -5.33 1.75
C ASP A 260 3.41 -6.49 2.33
N THR A 261 4.01 -7.67 2.58
CA THR A 261 3.32 -8.78 3.27
C THR A 261 2.79 -8.34 4.64
N ASN A 262 3.58 -7.61 5.43
CA ASN A 262 3.10 -7.03 6.69
C ASN A 262 1.93 -6.08 6.46
N THR A 263 2.00 -5.23 5.44
CA THR A 263 0.93 -4.29 5.09
C THR A 263 -0.37 -5.01 4.71
N GLU A 264 -0.30 -6.07 3.89
CA GLU A 264 -1.48 -6.87 3.52
C GLU A 264 -2.10 -7.60 4.70
N VAL A 265 -1.28 -8.12 5.62
CA VAL A 265 -1.77 -8.69 6.88
C VAL A 265 -2.52 -7.63 7.70
N LEU A 266 -1.94 -6.43 7.86
CA LEU A 266 -2.58 -5.38 8.65
C LEU A 266 -3.90 -4.89 8.01
N LYS A 267 -3.99 -4.84 6.68
CA LYS A 267 -5.23 -4.51 5.95
C LYS A 267 -6.34 -5.52 6.20
N GLU A 268 -6.05 -6.81 6.05
CA GLU A 268 -7.02 -7.89 6.27
C GLU A 268 -7.59 -7.84 7.69
N PHE A 269 -6.74 -7.57 8.68
CA PHE A 269 -7.14 -7.59 10.10
C PHE A 269 -7.38 -6.21 10.70
N LYS A 270 -7.60 -5.17 9.89
CA LYS A 270 -7.73 -3.78 10.38
C LYS A 270 -8.77 -3.60 11.48
N ASN A 271 -9.90 -4.31 11.38
CA ASN A 271 -10.97 -4.26 12.38
C ASN A 271 -10.55 -4.87 13.73
N LEU A 272 -9.67 -5.88 13.72
CA LEU A 272 -9.18 -6.53 14.93
C LEU A 272 -8.23 -5.61 15.72
N ILE A 273 -7.42 -4.84 14.98
CA ILE A 273 -6.39 -3.93 15.53
C ILE A 273 -6.89 -2.48 15.71
N ALA A 274 -8.12 -2.19 15.31
CA ALA A 274 -8.70 -0.86 15.40
C ALA A 274 -8.70 -0.34 16.85
N GLY A 275 -8.14 0.85 17.06
CA GLY A 275 -8.03 1.51 18.36
C GLY A 275 -6.93 0.95 19.28
N GLY A 276 -6.13 -0.01 18.81
CA GLY A 276 -4.96 -0.52 19.53
C GLY A 276 -3.70 0.34 19.37
N LYS A 277 -2.62 -0.08 20.05
CA LYS A 277 -1.30 0.58 19.91
C LYS A 277 -0.50 -0.05 18.78
N MET A 278 0.19 0.78 17.99
CA MET A 278 1.16 0.29 17.02
C MET A 278 2.57 0.25 17.59
N PHE A 279 3.32 -0.77 17.19
CA PHE A 279 4.74 -0.87 17.49
C PHE A 279 5.53 -1.05 16.20
N PHE A 280 6.55 -0.22 16.00
CA PHE A 280 7.52 -0.41 14.93
C PHE A 280 8.54 -1.46 15.34
N ALA A 281 8.85 -2.38 14.45
CA ALA A 281 9.85 -3.41 14.66
C ALA A 281 10.65 -3.65 13.38
N ASN A 282 11.91 -4.06 13.51
CA ASN A 282 12.77 -4.18 12.34
C ASN A 282 12.35 -5.40 11.51
N GLY A 283 12.25 -5.23 10.19
CA GLY A 283 11.92 -6.29 9.25
C GLY A 283 13.13 -7.07 8.72
N ASN A 284 14.36 -6.76 9.10
CA ASN A 284 15.59 -7.42 8.64
C ASN A 284 15.89 -8.68 9.45
N ASP A 285 16.37 -9.74 8.77
CA ASP A 285 16.56 -11.09 9.31
C ASP A 285 17.48 -11.17 10.53
N THR A 286 18.37 -10.19 10.72
CA THR A 286 19.33 -10.13 11.84
C THR A 286 18.79 -9.44 13.09
N SER A 287 17.54 -8.96 13.09
CA SER A 287 16.96 -8.16 14.19
C SER A 287 15.49 -8.44 14.51
N LEU A 288 15.03 -9.64 14.14
CA LEU A 288 13.64 -10.05 14.25
C LEU A 288 13.20 -10.49 15.67
N ILE A 289 14.17 -10.78 16.56
CA ILE A 289 13.92 -11.29 17.92
C ILE A 289 13.11 -10.29 18.77
N ASP A 290 13.31 -8.98 18.54
CA ASP A 290 12.61 -7.91 19.26
C ASP A 290 11.12 -7.87 18.88
N SER A 291 10.83 -8.02 17.57
CA SER A 291 9.46 -8.11 17.03
C SER A 291 8.71 -9.31 17.61
N LEU A 292 9.42 -10.44 17.70
CA LEU A 292 8.91 -11.69 18.24
C LEU A 292 8.53 -11.57 19.72
N ALA A 293 9.45 -11.07 20.57
CA ALA A 293 9.21 -10.94 22.00
C ALA A 293 8.03 -9.98 22.27
N GLY A 294 7.88 -8.96 21.42
CA GLY A 294 6.79 -7.98 21.49
C GLY A 294 5.43 -8.50 21.03
N ALA A 295 5.35 -9.50 20.15
CA ALA A 295 4.09 -9.96 19.56
C ALA A 295 2.97 -10.29 20.59
N PRO A 296 3.18 -11.07 21.68
CA PRO A 296 2.14 -11.33 22.66
C PRO A 296 1.71 -10.07 23.44
N MET A 297 2.64 -9.15 23.71
CA MET A 297 2.34 -7.86 24.34
C MET A 297 1.49 -6.99 23.40
N VAL A 298 1.88 -6.89 22.13
CA VAL A 298 1.15 -6.12 21.12
C VAL A 298 -0.26 -6.69 20.94
N ALA A 299 -0.40 -8.02 20.90
CA ALA A 299 -1.70 -8.68 20.88
C ALA A 299 -2.55 -8.36 22.13
N LYS A 300 -1.94 -8.33 23.33
CA LYS A 300 -2.60 -7.92 24.58
C LYS A 300 -3.11 -6.47 24.52
N LEU A 301 -2.39 -5.61 23.82
CA LEU A 301 -2.74 -4.19 23.61
C LEU A 301 -3.69 -3.97 22.41
N ARG A 302 -4.24 -5.06 21.84
CA ARG A 302 -5.06 -5.05 20.61
C ARG A 302 -4.36 -4.34 19.44
N GLY A 303 -3.04 -4.39 19.45
CA GLY A 303 -2.18 -3.59 18.61
C GLY A 303 -1.71 -4.29 17.34
N ALA A 304 -0.83 -3.60 16.63
CA ALA A 304 -0.19 -4.07 15.42
C ALA A 304 1.33 -3.91 15.49
N ILE A 305 2.06 -4.87 14.91
CA ILE A 305 3.48 -4.68 14.59
C ILE A 305 3.56 -4.20 13.15
N VAL A 306 4.23 -3.07 12.98
CA VAL A 306 4.56 -2.49 11.69
C VAL A 306 6.03 -2.72 11.43
N LEU A 307 6.34 -3.42 10.34
CA LEU A 307 7.72 -3.67 9.95
C LEU A 307 8.34 -2.43 9.29
N ALA A 308 9.55 -2.10 9.72
CA ALA A 308 10.34 -1.00 9.18
C ALA A 308 11.80 -1.43 8.98
N ASN A 309 12.56 -0.65 8.21
CA ASN A 309 14.01 -0.76 8.19
C ASN A 309 14.61 0.00 9.38
N ARG A 310 15.93 -0.21 9.62
CA ARG A 310 16.66 0.52 10.65
C ARG A 310 16.52 2.04 10.49
N GLU A 311 16.54 2.55 9.26
CA GLU A 311 16.62 3.99 8.94
C GLU A 311 15.38 4.56 8.22
N ALA A 312 14.44 3.72 7.82
CA ALA A 312 13.26 4.17 7.07
C ALA A 312 12.05 3.24 7.26
N VAL A 313 10.86 3.84 7.28
CA VAL A 313 9.61 3.11 7.03
C VAL A 313 9.39 3.05 5.51
N PRO A 314 9.15 1.86 4.92
CA PRO A 314 8.85 1.72 3.50
C PRO A 314 7.61 2.52 3.09
N ASP A 315 7.60 3.08 1.87
CA ASP A 315 6.57 4.03 1.46
C ASP A 315 5.16 3.41 1.37
N GLY A 316 5.04 2.15 0.95
CA GLY A 316 3.78 1.40 0.98
C GLY A 316 3.21 1.27 2.39
N THR A 317 4.08 1.02 3.37
CA THR A 317 3.72 0.97 4.79
C THR A 317 3.31 2.36 5.32
N LYS A 318 3.98 3.45 4.89
CA LYS A 318 3.58 4.82 5.25
C LYS A 318 2.18 5.18 4.77
N GLY A 319 1.79 4.75 3.56
CA GLY A 319 0.46 4.98 3.00
C GLY A 319 -0.64 4.30 3.82
N PHE A 320 -0.44 3.04 4.20
CA PHE A 320 -1.38 2.29 5.04
C PHE A 320 -1.52 2.88 6.45
N ILE A 321 -0.40 3.19 7.11
CA ILE A 321 -0.38 3.78 8.47
C ILE A 321 -1.17 5.09 8.55
N ARG A 322 -1.17 5.87 7.48
CA ARG A 322 -1.80 7.21 7.42
C ARG A 322 -3.28 7.20 7.07
N THR A 323 -3.80 6.10 6.52
CA THR A 323 -5.16 6.04 5.95
C THR A 323 -6.16 5.25 6.79
N ASP A 324 -5.73 4.35 7.68
CA ASP A 324 -6.65 3.42 8.37
C ASP A 324 -6.33 3.18 9.87
N ILE A 325 -5.36 3.88 10.47
CA ILE A 325 -5.02 3.71 11.90
C ILE A 325 -4.93 5.08 12.59
N ALA A 326 -5.81 5.34 13.56
CA ALA A 326 -5.69 6.47 14.47
C ALA A 326 -4.45 6.26 15.36
N LEU A 327 -3.31 6.82 14.95
CA LEU A 327 -2.01 6.67 15.61
C LEU A 327 -1.96 7.46 16.92
N LYS A 328 -2.43 6.86 18.00
CA LYS A 328 -2.24 7.40 19.34
C LYS A 328 -1.09 6.65 20.04
N ASN A 329 0.06 7.33 20.20
CA ASN A 329 1.22 6.88 20.97
C ASN A 329 1.85 5.55 20.48
N PRO A 330 2.50 5.54 19.30
CA PRO A 330 3.21 4.33 18.85
C PRO A 330 4.38 3.98 19.78
N GLY A 331 4.85 2.75 19.69
CA GLY A 331 6.09 2.30 20.32
C GLY A 331 7.12 1.80 19.31
N ILE A 332 8.33 1.52 19.79
CA ILE A 332 9.37 0.78 19.06
C ILE A 332 9.74 -0.45 19.87
N LEU A 333 9.86 -1.59 19.19
CA LEU A 333 10.50 -2.79 19.71
C LEU A 333 11.96 -2.80 19.25
N GLY A 334 12.88 -2.81 20.20
CA GLY A 334 14.32 -2.81 19.98
C GLY A 334 15.02 -1.50 20.28
N GLY A 335 16.34 -1.62 20.50
CA GLY A 335 17.23 -0.48 20.72
C GLY A 335 17.44 0.39 19.47
N THR A 336 18.16 1.50 19.61
CA THR A 336 18.48 2.42 18.50
C THR A 336 19.36 1.79 17.42
N ALA A 337 20.08 0.72 17.77
CA ALA A 337 20.84 -0.08 16.81
C ALA A 337 19.93 -0.97 15.92
N VAL A 338 18.70 -1.25 16.37
CA VAL A 338 17.73 -2.06 15.63
C VAL A 338 16.82 -1.15 14.82
N ILE A 339 16.23 -0.12 15.43
CA ILE A 339 15.49 0.94 14.74
C ILE A 339 16.03 2.28 15.22
N SER A 340 16.62 3.06 14.32
CA SER A 340 17.08 4.42 14.63
C SER A 340 15.90 5.32 15.01
N ASP A 341 16.18 6.38 15.77
CA ASP A 341 15.15 7.38 16.04
C ASP A 341 14.72 8.11 14.75
N SER A 342 15.60 8.25 13.75
CA SER A 342 15.27 8.90 12.47
C SER A 342 14.15 8.20 11.69
N THR A 343 14.03 6.87 11.81
CA THR A 343 12.99 6.07 11.15
C THR A 343 11.59 6.52 11.48
N VAL A 344 11.31 6.73 12.76
CA VAL A 344 9.99 7.14 13.28
C VAL A 344 9.85 8.66 13.36
N GLN A 345 10.96 9.40 13.44
CA GLN A 345 10.96 10.86 13.28
C GLN A 345 10.48 11.26 11.88
N SER A 346 10.78 10.47 10.84
CA SER A 346 10.24 10.66 9.49
C SER A 346 8.70 10.61 9.42
N LEU A 347 8.06 10.07 10.47
CA LEU A 347 6.61 10.01 10.65
C LEU A 347 6.07 11.02 11.67
N GLY A 348 6.95 11.83 12.30
CA GLY A 348 6.57 12.85 13.27
C GLY A 348 6.56 12.40 14.75
N TYR A 349 7.20 11.28 15.11
CA TYR A 349 7.30 10.78 16.50
C TYR A 349 8.65 11.07 17.17
N THR A 350 8.67 11.27 18.50
CA THR A 350 9.89 11.55 19.31
C THR A 350 9.94 10.77 20.63
N GLN A 351 11.15 10.48 21.13
CA GLN A 351 11.39 9.75 22.40
C GLN A 351 11.10 10.64 23.64
N PRO A 352 10.75 10.05 24.81
CA PRO A 352 10.62 10.77 26.07
C PRO A 352 11.95 11.42 26.50
N GLY A 353 11.94 12.70 26.85
CA GLY A 353 13.12 13.44 27.32
C GLY A 353 14.11 13.86 26.21
N GLN A 354 13.97 13.34 24.99
CA GLN A 354 14.58 13.92 23.80
C GLN A 354 13.66 15.03 23.30
N SER A 355 14.00 16.28 23.63
CA SER A 355 13.50 17.39 22.83
C SER A 355 14.27 17.37 21.52
N ASN A 356 13.68 16.79 20.49
CA ASN A 356 13.72 17.55 19.25
C ASN A 356 12.78 18.72 19.50
N ASN A 357 13.26 19.95 19.29
CA ASN A 357 12.33 21.05 19.06
C ASN A 357 11.54 20.68 17.80
N LEU A 358 10.41 19.99 17.96
CA LEU A 358 9.34 19.94 16.97
C LEU A 358 8.58 21.27 17.07
N ASP A 359 9.27 22.36 16.80
CA ASP A 359 8.61 23.56 16.34
C ASP A 359 7.99 23.23 14.97
N GLY A 360 6.73 22.81 14.94
CA GLY A 360 5.97 22.86 13.69
C GLY A 360 5.60 21.53 13.03
N ALA A 361 5.05 20.57 13.78
CA ALA A 361 3.98 19.74 13.20
C ALA A 361 2.65 20.48 13.43
N LEU A 362 2.02 20.97 12.37
CA LEU A 362 0.81 21.80 12.44
C LEU A 362 -0.36 21.09 11.75
N GLU A 363 -1.44 20.85 12.48
CA GLU A 363 -2.69 20.40 11.88
C GLU A 363 -3.63 21.58 11.63
N LEU A 364 -4.14 21.67 10.41
CA LEU A 364 -5.15 22.64 9.99
C LEU A 364 -6.46 21.91 9.73
N ASN A 365 -7.31 21.85 10.75
CA ASN A 365 -8.58 21.11 10.75
C ASN A 365 -9.83 22.02 10.77
N SER A 366 -9.63 23.33 10.61
CA SER A 366 -10.72 24.30 10.48
C SER A 366 -11.09 24.49 9.01
N LEU A 367 -12.37 24.30 8.69
CA LEU A 367 -12.91 24.53 7.34
C LEU A 367 -12.59 25.94 6.84
N LYS A 368 -12.13 26.04 5.60
CA LYS A 368 -11.84 27.29 4.88
C LYS A 368 -10.83 28.21 5.58
N ALA A 369 -9.96 27.65 6.41
CA ALA A 369 -8.95 28.42 7.12
C ALA A 369 -7.79 28.80 6.20
N THR A 370 -7.31 30.04 6.29
CA THR A 370 -6.07 30.48 5.62
C THR A 370 -4.98 30.56 6.65
N PHE A 371 -3.89 29.80 6.53
CA PHE A 371 -2.68 29.88 7.36
C PHE A 371 -1.56 30.56 6.58
N GLU A 372 -1.05 31.69 7.09
CA GLU A 372 -0.18 32.56 6.31
C GLU A 372 1.01 33.19 7.06
N ASP A 373 2.04 33.56 6.30
CA ASP A 373 3.23 34.32 6.71
C ASP A 373 4.03 33.67 7.86
N LYS A 374 4.34 32.37 7.70
CA LYS A 374 5.03 31.56 8.72
C LYS A 374 6.15 30.70 8.15
N ILE A 375 7.15 30.47 8.99
CA ILE A 375 8.12 29.39 8.83
C ILE A 375 7.72 28.27 9.80
N VAL A 376 7.56 27.07 9.27
CA VAL A 376 7.24 25.84 10.01
C VAL A 376 8.47 24.93 9.94
N ASN A 377 9.11 24.65 11.07
CA ASN A 377 10.28 23.78 11.15
C ASN A 377 9.85 22.31 11.39
N GLY A 378 8.95 21.81 10.52
CA GLY A 378 8.37 20.47 10.60
C GLY A 378 7.31 20.23 9.51
N ASN A 379 6.30 19.40 9.80
CA ASN A 379 5.28 19.02 8.84
C ASN A 379 3.98 19.84 8.99
N ILE A 380 3.19 19.93 7.92
CA ILE A 380 1.80 20.42 8.02
C ILE A 380 0.86 19.30 7.61
N LEU A 381 -0.24 19.09 8.34
CA LEU A 381 -1.38 18.32 7.89
C LEU A 381 -2.56 19.26 7.64
N VAL A 382 -3.00 19.34 6.38
CA VAL A 382 -4.24 19.98 5.99
C VAL A 382 -5.36 18.93 6.09
N ASN A 383 -6.22 19.04 7.09
CA ASN A 383 -7.27 18.06 7.44
C ASN A 383 -8.67 18.71 7.47
N ALA A 384 -8.91 19.62 6.53
CA ALA A 384 -10.21 20.26 6.37
C ALA A 384 -10.37 20.81 4.95
N ASP A 385 -11.62 20.85 4.48
CA ASP A 385 -11.97 21.45 3.19
C ASP A 385 -11.71 22.97 3.18
N GLY A 386 -11.17 23.44 2.06
CA GLY A 386 -10.99 24.85 1.71
C GLY A 386 -9.79 25.51 2.38
N VAL A 387 -8.89 24.73 2.98
CA VAL A 387 -7.73 25.29 3.68
C VAL A 387 -6.75 25.90 2.68
N THR A 388 -6.25 27.09 3.00
CA THR A 388 -5.23 27.79 2.21
C THR A 388 -3.95 27.96 3.01
N LEU A 389 -2.82 27.55 2.45
CA LEU A 389 -1.48 27.92 2.92
C LEU A 389 -0.98 29.08 2.06
N LYS A 390 -0.59 30.20 2.66
CA LYS A 390 -0.15 31.39 1.92
C LYS A 390 1.16 31.98 2.44
N ASN A 391 2.18 32.14 1.60
CA ASN A 391 3.50 32.64 2.01
C ASN A 391 4.12 31.82 3.16
N VAL A 392 4.04 30.48 3.06
CA VAL A 392 4.50 29.57 4.12
C VAL A 392 5.75 28.83 3.67
N VAL A 393 6.77 28.77 4.54
CA VAL A 393 7.96 27.93 4.34
C VAL A 393 7.89 26.76 5.32
N VAL A 394 7.86 25.53 4.81
CA VAL A 394 7.78 24.29 5.56
C VAL A 394 9.08 23.51 5.37
N LYS A 395 9.88 23.37 6.42
CA LYS A 395 11.09 22.53 6.40
C LYS A 395 10.73 21.08 6.72
N GLY A 396 9.88 20.52 5.86
CA GLY A 396 9.31 19.19 6.02
C GLY A 396 8.23 18.89 4.98
N THR A 397 7.35 17.95 5.29
CA THR A 397 6.28 17.51 4.38
C THR A 397 4.97 18.23 4.68
N ILE A 398 4.27 18.66 3.63
CA ILE A 398 2.85 19.06 3.68
C ILE A 398 2.00 17.87 3.26
N PHE A 399 1.16 17.38 4.16
CA PHE A 399 0.11 16.39 3.90
C PHE A 399 -1.21 17.09 3.62
N ILE A 400 -1.87 16.71 2.54
CA ILE A 400 -3.11 17.32 2.08
C ILE A 400 -4.21 16.27 2.08
N ASP A 401 -5.11 16.35 3.06
CA ASP A 401 -6.23 15.45 3.29
C ASP A 401 -7.53 16.24 3.60
N PRO A 402 -8.05 17.03 2.65
CA PRO A 402 -9.24 17.83 2.87
C PRO A 402 -10.55 17.01 2.91
N GLY A 403 -10.47 15.69 2.65
CA GLY A 403 -11.59 14.78 2.49
C GLY A 403 -11.98 14.57 1.01
N LYS A 404 -12.78 13.53 0.74
CA LYS A 404 -13.20 13.11 -0.62
C LYS A 404 -13.92 14.18 -1.47
N ASP A 405 -14.49 15.18 -0.81
CA ASP A 405 -15.21 16.31 -1.43
C ASP A 405 -14.49 17.65 -1.18
N GLY A 406 -13.30 17.59 -0.58
CA GLY A 406 -12.58 18.73 -0.07
C GLY A 406 -11.54 19.29 -1.02
N SER A 407 -11.13 20.52 -0.73
CA SER A 407 -10.13 21.28 -1.46
C SER A 407 -9.03 21.85 -0.56
N ALA A 408 -7.86 22.12 -1.13
CA ALA A 408 -6.79 22.85 -0.47
C ALA A 408 -5.99 23.69 -1.47
N THR A 409 -5.49 24.84 -1.04
CA THR A 409 -4.68 25.75 -1.85
C THR A 409 -3.34 26.00 -1.18
N LEU A 410 -2.23 25.79 -1.91
CA LEU A 410 -0.90 26.24 -1.54
C LEU A 410 -0.54 27.41 -2.45
N ASN A 411 -0.30 28.58 -1.86
CA ASN A 411 -0.02 29.81 -2.58
C ASN A 411 1.28 30.46 -2.05
N SER A 412 2.30 30.57 -2.89
CA SER A 412 3.63 31.07 -2.49
C SER A 412 4.22 30.22 -1.34
N VAL A 413 4.17 28.89 -1.48
CA VAL A 413 4.59 27.93 -0.44
C VAL A 413 5.90 27.25 -0.84
N LYS A 414 6.82 27.09 0.11
CA LYS A 414 8.01 26.25 -0.07
C LYS A 414 7.95 25.07 0.88
N ALA A 415 8.15 23.84 0.39
CA ALA A 415 8.16 22.63 1.22
C ALA A 415 9.21 21.63 0.73
N ASP A 416 9.81 20.81 1.61
CA ASP A 416 10.69 19.73 1.16
C ASP A 416 9.88 18.70 0.34
N ARG A 417 8.65 18.40 0.78
CA ARG A 417 7.75 17.48 0.08
C ARG A 417 6.28 17.85 0.22
N ILE A 418 5.47 17.52 -0.79
CA ILE A 418 4.01 17.61 -0.74
C ILE A 418 3.42 16.21 -1.00
N VAL A 419 2.43 15.82 -0.20
CA VAL A 419 1.72 14.53 -0.34
C VAL A 419 0.21 14.77 -0.30
N VAL A 420 -0.49 14.35 -1.35
CA VAL A 420 -1.94 14.43 -1.48
C VAL A 420 -2.54 13.07 -1.13
N LEU A 421 -3.42 13.05 -0.11
CA LEU A 421 -4.02 11.85 0.50
C LEU A 421 -5.53 11.73 0.23
N SER A 422 -6.20 12.84 -0.04
CA SER A 422 -7.59 12.85 -0.52
C SER A 422 -7.90 14.16 -1.26
N GLY A 423 -9.07 14.20 -1.88
CA GLY A 423 -9.63 15.38 -2.52
C GLY A 423 -10.75 15.03 -3.49
N ALA A 424 -11.34 16.05 -4.08
CA ALA A 424 -12.39 15.96 -5.08
C ALA A 424 -11.88 16.16 -6.53
N GLU A 425 -12.80 16.16 -7.48
CA GLU A 425 -12.54 16.55 -8.88
C GLU A 425 -12.13 18.04 -9.04
N LEU A 426 -12.26 18.88 -8.00
CA LEU A 426 -11.90 20.30 -8.02
C LEU A 426 -11.11 20.72 -6.75
N SER A 427 -10.02 20.04 -6.44
CA SER A 427 -9.52 20.05 -5.06
C SER A 427 -8.20 20.77 -4.80
N ILE A 428 -7.09 20.40 -5.43
CA ILE A 428 -5.76 20.79 -4.95
C ILE A 428 -5.12 21.80 -5.90
N TYR A 429 -4.81 22.98 -5.39
CA TYR A 429 -4.23 24.07 -6.18
C TYR A 429 -2.85 24.42 -5.64
N LEU A 430 -1.84 24.39 -6.51
CA LEU A 430 -0.45 24.74 -6.23
C LEU A 430 -0.07 25.96 -7.06
N LYS A 431 0.02 27.12 -6.42
CA LYS A 431 0.40 28.40 -7.04
C LYS A 431 1.68 28.91 -6.41
N GLU A 432 2.64 29.33 -7.23
CA GLU A 432 3.94 29.82 -6.76
C GLU A 432 4.59 28.88 -5.72
N THR A 433 4.39 27.57 -5.88
CA THR A 433 4.77 26.57 -4.87
C THR A 433 6.05 25.86 -5.27
N THR A 434 7.06 25.83 -4.40
CA THR A 434 8.31 25.10 -4.63
C THR A 434 8.39 23.87 -3.74
N SER A 435 8.70 22.70 -4.31
CA SER A 435 8.99 21.50 -3.52
C SER A 435 9.93 20.51 -4.21
N ASP A 436 10.67 19.70 -3.44
CA ASP A 436 11.55 18.67 -4.04
C ASP A 436 10.70 17.56 -4.66
N SER A 437 9.52 17.27 -4.11
CA SER A 437 8.63 16.25 -4.67
C SER A 437 7.16 16.46 -4.35
N LEU A 438 6.30 16.02 -5.28
CA LEU A 438 4.87 15.85 -5.11
C LEU A 438 4.53 14.36 -5.22
N VAL A 439 3.75 13.85 -4.26
CA VAL A 439 3.20 12.48 -4.30
C VAL A 439 1.68 12.54 -4.23
N VAL A 440 1.02 11.87 -5.17
CA VAL A 440 -0.45 11.74 -5.22
C VAL A 440 -0.84 10.30 -4.92
N SER A 441 -1.22 10.06 -3.66
CA SER A 441 -1.61 8.75 -3.12
C SER A 441 -2.97 8.88 -2.43
N SER A 442 -3.97 9.23 -3.24
CA SER A 442 -5.29 9.64 -2.80
C SER A 442 -6.23 8.46 -2.60
N SER A 443 -7.07 8.54 -1.56
CA SER A 443 -8.20 7.61 -1.32
C SER A 443 -9.41 7.86 -2.25
N SER A 444 -9.40 8.97 -3.00
CA SER A 444 -10.45 9.39 -3.94
C SER A 444 -9.85 9.92 -5.24
N ASN A 445 -10.67 10.09 -6.29
CA ASN A 445 -10.23 10.75 -7.53
C ASN A 445 -9.91 12.21 -7.23
N VAL A 446 -8.66 12.60 -7.41
CA VAL A 446 -8.18 13.94 -7.03
C VAL A 446 -7.76 14.74 -8.25
N ARG A 447 -8.06 16.04 -8.24
CA ARG A 447 -7.52 16.98 -9.22
C ARG A 447 -6.44 17.84 -8.59
N VAL A 448 -5.25 17.84 -9.18
CA VAL A 448 -4.10 18.65 -8.76
C VAL A 448 -3.73 19.62 -9.89
N VAL A 449 -3.80 20.91 -9.61
CA VAL A 449 -3.48 21.97 -10.57
C VAL A 449 -2.23 22.71 -10.10
N ALA A 450 -1.16 22.60 -10.88
CA ALA A 450 0.02 23.45 -10.75
C ALA A 450 -0.11 24.65 -11.69
N GLU A 451 -0.06 25.85 -11.13
CA GLU A 451 -0.15 27.12 -11.87
C GLU A 451 1.20 27.86 -11.90
N THR A 452 1.19 29.06 -12.51
CA THR A 452 2.38 29.92 -12.68
C THR A 452 3.19 30.03 -11.39
N GLY A 453 4.51 29.90 -11.55
CA GLY A 453 5.50 30.01 -10.48
C GLY A 453 5.66 28.75 -9.63
N THR A 454 4.87 27.69 -9.87
CA THR A 454 5.07 26.39 -9.22
C THR A 454 6.24 25.63 -9.87
N THR A 455 7.13 25.09 -9.03
CA THR A 455 8.31 24.32 -9.45
C THR A 455 8.48 23.12 -8.53
N LEU A 456 8.35 21.91 -9.07
CA LEU A 456 8.48 20.65 -8.33
C LEU A 456 9.67 19.85 -8.87
N GLY A 457 10.46 19.25 -7.99
CA GLY A 457 11.62 18.45 -8.41
C GLY A 457 11.24 17.14 -9.10
N ALA A 458 10.20 16.45 -8.62
CA ALA A 458 9.61 15.27 -9.26
C ALA A 458 8.14 15.09 -8.82
N THR A 459 7.34 14.43 -9.66
CA THR A 459 5.95 14.09 -9.37
C THR A 459 5.71 12.58 -9.46
N LEU A 460 5.13 11.98 -8.42
CA LEU A 460 4.75 10.57 -8.38
C LEU A 460 3.23 10.43 -8.20
N VAL A 461 2.56 9.72 -9.10
CA VAL A 461 1.12 9.49 -9.08
C VAL A 461 0.84 7.99 -8.88
N GLN A 462 0.21 7.63 -7.76
CA GLN A 462 -0.04 6.23 -7.36
C GLN A 462 -1.53 5.89 -7.22
N SER A 463 -2.40 6.82 -7.60
CA SER A 463 -3.86 6.73 -7.43
C SER A 463 -4.56 7.43 -8.60
N ASN A 464 -5.89 7.33 -8.67
CA ASN A 464 -6.67 8.04 -9.67
C ASN A 464 -6.48 9.55 -9.51
N ALA A 465 -6.01 10.23 -10.56
CA ALA A 465 -5.72 11.65 -10.50
C ALA A 465 -5.88 12.34 -11.86
N ASN A 466 -6.35 13.59 -11.83
CA ASN A 466 -6.13 14.55 -12.91
C ASN A 466 -5.01 15.51 -12.48
N VAL A 467 -3.91 15.52 -13.22
CA VAL A 467 -2.74 16.37 -12.94
C VAL A 467 -2.60 17.40 -14.06
N GLU A 468 -2.66 18.67 -13.68
CA GLU A 468 -2.64 19.77 -14.62
C GLU A 468 -1.41 20.65 -14.42
N SER A 469 -0.62 20.82 -15.47
CA SER A 469 0.52 21.74 -15.51
C SER A 469 0.13 22.96 -16.36
N GLN A 470 -0.37 23.99 -15.69
CA GLN A 470 -0.93 25.18 -16.34
C GLN A 470 0.02 26.37 -16.25
N ASN A 471 -0.13 27.31 -17.20
CA ASN A 471 0.44 28.65 -17.14
C ASN A 471 1.96 28.69 -16.83
N GLY A 472 2.71 27.73 -17.38
CA GLY A 472 4.16 27.64 -17.25
C GLY A 472 4.68 27.03 -15.95
N ALA A 473 3.84 26.30 -15.20
CA ALA A 473 4.29 25.49 -14.08
C ALA A 473 5.31 24.42 -14.54
N ASP A 474 6.27 24.09 -13.68
CA ASP A 474 7.16 22.95 -13.87
C ASP A 474 6.91 21.94 -12.75
N ILE A 475 6.41 20.76 -13.09
CA ILE A 475 6.13 19.70 -12.12
C ILE A 475 7.24 18.62 -12.07
N GLY A 476 8.37 18.88 -12.73
CA GLY A 476 9.49 17.93 -12.82
C GLY A 476 9.16 16.69 -13.67
N PRO A 477 10.02 15.66 -13.64
CA PRO A 477 9.70 14.35 -14.19
C PRO A 477 8.48 13.76 -13.48
N LEU A 478 7.55 13.21 -14.25
CA LEU A 478 6.34 12.58 -13.70
C LEU A 478 6.44 11.06 -13.86
N ALA A 479 6.21 10.33 -12.78
CA ALA A 479 6.01 8.89 -12.80
C ALA A 479 4.58 8.56 -12.36
N ALA A 480 3.84 7.82 -13.18
CA ALA A 480 2.63 7.14 -12.76
C ALA A 480 2.97 5.67 -12.48
N GLN A 481 2.57 5.19 -11.31
CA GLN A 481 2.87 3.84 -10.86
C GLN A 481 1.66 3.25 -10.12
N SER A 482 1.05 2.20 -10.67
CA SER A 482 0.05 1.43 -9.93
C SER A 482 0.72 0.33 -9.11
N LEU A 483 0.24 0.16 -7.88
CA LEU A 483 0.67 -0.90 -6.97
C LEU A 483 -0.20 -2.16 -7.06
N GLY A 484 -1.25 -2.15 -7.88
CA GLY A 484 -2.20 -3.26 -8.02
C GLY A 484 -2.52 -3.60 -9.48
N GLU A 485 -3.28 -4.68 -9.67
CA GLU A 485 -3.68 -5.17 -10.99
C GLU A 485 -4.79 -4.33 -11.64
N THR A 486 -5.56 -3.58 -10.84
CA THR A 486 -6.60 -2.68 -11.38
C THR A 486 -5.95 -1.40 -11.92
N PRO A 487 -6.29 -0.97 -13.15
CA PRO A 487 -5.77 0.27 -13.70
C PRO A 487 -6.14 1.50 -12.86
N ILE A 488 -5.15 2.31 -12.48
CA ILE A 488 -5.41 3.66 -12.01
C ILE A 488 -5.64 4.59 -13.20
N ASN A 489 -6.62 5.49 -13.08
CA ASN A 489 -6.94 6.47 -14.11
C ASN A 489 -6.13 7.75 -13.87
N VAL A 490 -5.19 8.04 -14.77
CA VAL A 490 -4.38 9.25 -14.73
C VAL A 490 -4.74 10.11 -15.92
N GLN A 491 -5.25 11.31 -15.67
CA GLN A 491 -5.45 12.32 -16.70
C GLN A 491 -4.35 13.38 -16.59
N LEU A 492 -3.75 13.75 -17.71
CA LEU A 492 -2.76 14.81 -17.80
C LEU A 492 -3.31 15.95 -18.65
N GLN A 493 -3.19 17.17 -18.15
CA GLN A 493 -3.60 18.38 -18.86
C GLN A 493 -2.53 19.46 -18.83
N GLY A 494 -2.34 20.15 -19.96
CA GLY A 494 -1.42 21.29 -20.07
C GLY A 494 -0.04 20.90 -20.58
N THR A 495 0.99 21.65 -20.20
CA THR A 495 2.34 21.51 -20.78
C THR A 495 3.31 20.89 -19.78
N PHE A 496 3.91 19.77 -20.17
CA PHE A 496 4.92 19.06 -19.39
C PHE A 496 6.28 19.24 -20.08
N SER A 497 7.31 19.57 -19.30
CA SER A 497 8.66 19.82 -19.81
C SER A 497 9.57 18.59 -19.80
N ASN A 498 9.16 17.54 -19.06
CA ASN A 498 9.95 16.34 -18.81
C ASN A 498 9.22 15.09 -19.32
N GLU A 499 9.96 13.97 -19.38
CA GLU A 499 9.40 12.67 -19.69
C GLU A 499 8.39 12.20 -18.64
N VAL A 500 7.39 11.44 -19.09
CA VAL A 500 6.42 10.77 -18.23
C VAL A 500 6.69 9.28 -18.24
N SER A 501 6.93 8.69 -17.07
CA SER A 501 7.17 7.25 -16.91
C SER A 501 5.92 6.54 -16.41
N LEU A 502 5.58 5.40 -17.00
CA LEU A 502 4.43 4.57 -16.66
C LEU A 502 4.90 3.17 -16.26
N SER A 503 4.41 2.67 -15.11
CA SER A 503 4.66 1.31 -14.66
C SER A 503 3.48 0.68 -13.91
N GLY A 504 3.27 -0.62 -14.11
CA GLY A 504 2.13 -1.36 -13.55
C GLY A 504 0.85 -1.17 -14.37
N SER A 505 -0.31 -1.14 -13.70
CA SER A 505 -1.62 -1.03 -14.36
C SER A 505 -2.14 0.41 -14.39
N ILE A 506 -2.10 1.08 -15.54
CA ILE A 506 -2.43 2.52 -15.70
C ILE A 506 -3.27 2.74 -16.94
N LYS A 507 -4.36 3.50 -16.80
CA LYS A 507 -5.03 4.16 -17.91
C LYS A 507 -4.63 5.63 -17.95
N LEU A 508 -3.75 5.99 -18.87
CA LEU A 508 -3.30 7.36 -19.10
C LEU A 508 -4.17 8.04 -20.15
N THR A 509 -4.72 9.20 -19.81
CA THR A 509 -5.45 10.07 -20.75
C THR A 509 -4.75 11.42 -20.85
N ALA A 510 -4.25 11.78 -22.04
CA ALA A 510 -3.80 13.13 -22.32
C ALA A 510 -5.00 13.96 -22.80
N ALA A 511 -5.34 15.02 -22.07
CA ALA A 511 -6.41 15.94 -22.46
C ALA A 511 -6.06 16.68 -23.77
N ASP A 512 -7.08 17.12 -24.50
CA ASP A 512 -6.88 17.85 -25.76
C ASP A 512 -5.99 19.08 -25.58
N GLY A 513 -5.02 19.22 -26.48
CA GLY A 513 -4.04 20.32 -26.44
C GLY A 513 -2.92 20.16 -25.39
N SER A 514 -2.87 19.05 -24.66
CA SER A 514 -1.76 18.77 -23.74
C SER A 514 -0.48 18.49 -24.51
N ILE A 515 0.65 18.94 -23.95
CA ILE A 515 1.99 18.74 -24.52
C ILE A 515 2.75 17.83 -23.56
N ILE A 516 2.95 16.57 -23.96
CA ILE A 516 3.75 15.59 -23.23
C ILE A 516 4.91 15.18 -24.16
N PRO A 517 6.17 15.55 -23.86
CA PRO A 517 7.27 15.38 -24.80
C PRO A 517 7.53 13.91 -25.18
N SER A 518 7.50 13.03 -24.18
CA SER A 518 7.69 11.59 -24.36
C SER A 518 7.09 10.79 -23.22
N LEU A 519 6.67 9.57 -23.53
CA LEU A 519 6.32 8.54 -22.56
C LEU A 519 7.37 7.43 -22.52
N ASN A 520 7.69 6.96 -21.32
CA ASN A 520 8.46 5.74 -21.08
C ASN A 520 7.56 4.70 -20.42
N VAL A 521 7.58 3.47 -20.92
CA VAL A 521 6.73 2.37 -20.45
C VAL A 521 7.60 1.20 -19.99
N THR A 522 7.32 0.70 -18.78
CA THR A 522 7.96 -0.50 -18.19
C THR A 522 6.97 -1.36 -17.39
N GLY A 523 7.28 -2.65 -17.24
CA GLY A 523 6.57 -3.56 -16.33
C GLY A 523 5.11 -3.89 -16.69
N ALA A 524 4.65 -3.63 -17.92
CA ALA A 524 3.30 -3.96 -18.39
C ALA A 524 3.27 -5.33 -19.08
N SER A 525 3.14 -6.40 -18.28
CA SER A 525 3.18 -7.78 -18.78
C SER A 525 1.99 -8.17 -19.68
N ALA A 526 0.90 -7.40 -19.67
CA ALA A 526 -0.27 -7.60 -20.52
C ALA A 526 -0.71 -6.29 -21.20
N PRO A 527 -1.29 -6.33 -22.42
CA PRO A 527 -1.71 -5.12 -23.14
C PRO A 527 -2.73 -4.27 -22.39
N ASP A 528 -3.58 -4.87 -21.55
CA ASP A 528 -4.59 -4.15 -20.78
C ASP A 528 -4.02 -3.47 -19.52
N SER A 529 -2.76 -3.77 -19.15
CA SER A 529 -2.09 -3.14 -18.02
C SER A 529 -1.85 -1.66 -18.28
N ILE A 530 -1.31 -1.28 -19.44
CA ILE A 530 -1.11 0.14 -19.78
C ILE A 530 -1.99 0.51 -20.98
N GLN A 531 -2.91 1.43 -20.73
CA GLN A 531 -3.87 1.93 -21.71
C GLN A 531 -3.63 3.43 -21.95
N LEU A 532 -3.48 3.81 -23.21
CA LEU A 532 -3.16 5.18 -23.63
C LEU A 532 -4.34 5.78 -24.41
N ALA A 533 -4.76 6.97 -24.03
CA ALA A 533 -5.77 7.75 -24.76
C ALA A 533 -5.27 9.19 -24.94
N GLY A 534 -5.27 9.69 -26.17
CA GLY A 534 -4.86 11.06 -26.50
C GLY A 534 -3.72 11.10 -27.52
N ASN A 535 -3.10 12.27 -27.65
CA ASN A 535 -2.05 12.50 -28.64
C ASN A 535 -0.67 12.51 -27.99
N PHE A 536 0.25 11.67 -28.48
CA PHE A 536 1.60 11.51 -27.95
C PHE A 536 2.65 11.63 -29.07
N PRO A 537 3.58 12.59 -29.01
CA PRO A 537 4.67 12.69 -29.98
C PRO A 537 5.60 11.46 -29.96
N SER A 538 5.89 10.93 -28.78
CA SER A 538 6.83 9.82 -28.64
C SER A 538 6.46 8.90 -27.48
N VAL A 539 6.48 7.60 -27.73
CA VAL A 539 6.30 6.55 -26.72
C VAL A 539 7.43 5.52 -26.86
N SER A 540 8.16 5.27 -25.78
CA SER A 540 9.21 4.25 -25.73
C SER A 540 8.83 3.14 -24.75
N ILE A 541 8.77 1.90 -25.24
CA ILE A 541 8.60 0.70 -24.43
C ILE A 541 9.99 0.13 -24.15
N ILE A 542 10.42 0.11 -22.89
CA ILE A 542 11.84 -0.07 -22.53
C ILE A 542 12.19 -1.54 -22.19
N ASP A 543 11.19 -2.37 -21.93
CA ASP A 543 11.32 -3.80 -21.62
C ASP A 543 10.29 -4.65 -22.41
N ASN A 544 10.02 -5.88 -21.96
CA ASN A 544 8.99 -6.76 -22.55
C ASN A 544 7.57 -6.34 -22.13
N SER A 545 7.24 -5.07 -22.34
CA SER A 545 5.95 -4.49 -22.00
C SER A 545 5.01 -4.46 -23.19
N SER A 546 3.72 -4.53 -22.90
CA SER A 546 2.63 -4.47 -23.87
C SER A 546 1.71 -3.30 -23.53
N VAL A 547 1.10 -2.68 -24.54
CA VAL A 547 0.25 -1.49 -24.37
C VAL A 547 -0.99 -1.55 -25.23
N THR A 548 -2.05 -0.90 -24.77
CA THR A 548 -3.27 -0.66 -25.57
C THR A 548 -3.40 0.84 -25.87
N VAL A 549 -3.52 1.19 -27.14
CA VAL A 549 -3.89 2.55 -27.59
C VAL A 549 -5.40 2.58 -27.80
N LEU A 550 -6.11 3.24 -26.89
CA LEU A 550 -7.57 3.31 -26.88
C LEU A 550 -8.13 4.30 -27.91
N SER A 551 -7.48 5.46 -28.04
CA SER A 551 -7.92 6.55 -28.92
C SER A 551 -6.81 7.58 -29.11
N GLY A 552 -6.87 8.36 -30.19
CA GLY A 552 -5.90 9.42 -30.47
C GLY A 552 -4.72 8.93 -31.30
N LYS A 553 -3.65 9.72 -31.32
CA LYS A 553 -2.53 9.54 -32.25
C LYS A 553 -1.19 9.43 -31.52
N ILE A 554 -0.40 8.42 -31.84
CA ILE A 554 1.01 8.34 -31.46
C ILE A 554 1.86 8.62 -32.70
N GLU A 555 2.73 9.64 -32.66
CA GLU A 555 3.57 9.97 -33.82
C GLU A 555 4.71 8.96 -33.99
N LYS A 556 5.41 8.64 -32.90
CA LYS A 556 6.45 7.59 -32.91
C LYS A 556 6.29 6.66 -31.70
N LEU A 557 6.26 5.35 -31.95
CA LEU A 557 6.34 4.31 -30.94
C LEU A 557 7.54 3.40 -31.21
N GLU A 558 8.43 3.27 -30.22
CA GLU A 558 9.65 2.45 -30.31
C GLU A 558 9.68 1.42 -29.18
N THR A 559 9.95 0.15 -29.51
CA THR A 559 10.01 -0.95 -28.51
C THR A 559 11.42 -1.52 -28.33
N LYS A 560 11.79 -1.84 -27.08
CA LYS A 560 13.02 -2.52 -26.68
C LYS A 560 12.67 -3.82 -25.94
N GLY A 561 12.23 -4.83 -26.69
CA GLY A 561 11.74 -6.08 -26.13
C GLY A 561 10.59 -6.66 -26.94
N THR A 562 10.11 -7.83 -26.54
CA THR A 562 8.91 -8.41 -27.15
C THR A 562 7.68 -7.70 -26.61
N SER A 563 6.88 -7.12 -27.50
CA SER A 563 5.72 -6.29 -27.15
C SER A 563 4.49 -6.71 -27.94
N GLU A 564 3.34 -6.75 -27.28
CA GLU A 564 2.03 -6.78 -27.93
C GLU A 564 1.37 -5.41 -27.82
N ILE A 565 0.98 -4.85 -28.97
CA ILE A 565 0.43 -3.50 -29.09
C ILE A 565 -0.99 -3.61 -29.64
N VAL A 566 -1.98 -3.32 -28.80
CA VAL A 566 -3.39 -3.32 -29.21
C VAL A 566 -3.78 -1.89 -29.59
N VAL A 567 -4.04 -1.63 -30.87
CA VAL A 567 -4.50 -0.32 -31.36
C VAL A 567 -5.98 -0.42 -31.66
N LYS A 568 -6.83 0.22 -30.85
CA LYS A 568 -8.28 0.17 -31.03
C LYS A 568 -8.73 0.95 -32.26
N SER A 569 -9.85 0.55 -32.85
CA SER A 569 -10.49 1.30 -33.94
C SER A 569 -10.62 2.80 -33.62
N GLY A 570 -10.10 3.65 -34.50
CA GLY A 570 -10.06 5.10 -34.31
C GLY A 570 -8.80 5.64 -33.61
N ALA A 571 -7.90 4.79 -33.14
CA ALA A 571 -6.53 5.14 -32.77
C ALA A 571 -5.55 4.93 -33.93
N ASP A 572 -4.45 5.68 -33.90
CA ASP A 572 -3.45 5.71 -34.97
C ASP A 572 -2.02 5.75 -34.41
N ILE A 573 -1.12 4.92 -34.95
CA ILE A 573 0.32 4.99 -34.73
C ILE A 573 0.98 5.26 -36.08
N ILE A 574 1.66 6.40 -36.21
CA ILE A 574 2.24 6.84 -37.49
C ILE A 574 3.52 6.10 -37.84
N GLU A 575 4.40 5.95 -36.86
CA GLU A 575 5.67 5.23 -37.02
C GLU A 575 5.84 4.26 -35.85
N LEU A 576 5.75 2.96 -36.14
CA LEU A 576 6.02 1.89 -35.19
C LEU A 576 7.32 1.17 -35.56
N SER A 577 8.23 1.05 -34.59
CA SER A 577 9.52 0.41 -34.81
C SER A 577 9.97 -0.43 -33.61
N SER A 578 10.72 -1.49 -33.89
CA SER A 578 11.41 -2.31 -32.88
C SER A 578 12.91 -2.05 -32.94
N VAL A 579 13.53 -1.78 -31.79
CA VAL A 579 15.00 -1.79 -31.64
C VAL A 579 15.47 -3.22 -31.43
N THR A 580 14.77 -3.95 -30.56
CA THR A 580 15.04 -5.35 -30.21
C THR A 580 13.73 -6.05 -29.90
N GLY A 581 13.67 -7.37 -30.14
CA GLY A 581 12.47 -8.17 -29.90
C GLY A 581 11.43 -8.07 -31.02
N SER A 582 10.35 -8.84 -30.88
CA SER A 582 9.26 -8.90 -31.87
C SER A 582 8.09 -8.02 -31.44
N ILE A 583 7.39 -7.44 -32.42
CA ILE A 583 6.16 -6.67 -32.19
C ILE A 583 4.99 -7.42 -32.81
N LYS A 584 3.94 -7.62 -32.02
CA LYS A 584 2.62 -8.02 -32.52
C LYS A 584 1.64 -6.87 -32.39
N VAL A 585 0.82 -6.66 -33.41
CA VAL A 585 -0.21 -5.62 -33.44
C VAL A 585 -1.60 -6.23 -33.65
N SER A 586 -2.63 -5.64 -33.02
CA SER A 586 -4.04 -6.02 -33.18
C SER A 586 -4.99 -4.84 -32.88
N GLY A 587 -6.31 -5.04 -32.97
CA GLY A 587 -7.34 -4.17 -32.37
C GLY A 587 -8.17 -3.30 -33.33
N GLY A 588 -7.92 -3.36 -34.64
CA GLY A 588 -8.73 -2.69 -35.67
C GLY A 588 -8.38 -1.22 -35.91
N GLY A 589 -7.38 -0.65 -35.22
CA GLY A 589 -6.84 0.69 -35.46
C GLY A 589 -5.82 0.75 -36.59
N THR A 590 -5.14 1.88 -36.73
CA THR A 590 -4.15 2.09 -37.80
C THR A 590 -2.72 2.09 -37.24
N VAL A 591 -1.81 1.40 -37.93
CA VAL A 591 -0.37 1.37 -37.67
C VAL A 591 0.38 1.51 -38.99
N ASP A 592 1.31 2.46 -39.08
CA ASP A 592 2.10 2.73 -40.30
C ASP A 592 1.22 2.91 -41.55
N GLY A 593 0.04 3.52 -41.37
CA GLY A 593 -0.94 3.74 -42.44
C GLY A 593 -1.75 2.50 -42.86
N LYS A 594 -1.65 1.38 -42.14
CA LYS A 594 -2.40 0.13 -42.40
C LYS A 594 -3.30 -0.23 -41.23
N THR A 595 -4.48 -0.78 -41.54
CA THR A 595 -5.43 -1.23 -40.50
C THR A 595 -4.96 -2.57 -39.89
N THR A 596 -4.91 -2.66 -38.57
CA THR A 596 -4.57 -3.89 -37.84
C THR A 596 -5.76 -4.85 -37.84
N THR A 597 -5.51 -6.16 -37.72
CA THR A 597 -6.59 -7.14 -37.56
C THR A 597 -6.99 -7.29 -36.09
N ASP A 598 -8.10 -7.97 -35.80
CA ASP A 598 -8.48 -8.27 -34.41
C ASP A 598 -7.57 -9.34 -33.76
N THR A 599 -6.75 -10.05 -34.54
CA THR A 599 -5.84 -11.09 -34.05
C THR A 599 -4.40 -10.59 -34.04
N PRO A 600 -3.61 -10.82 -32.96
CA PRO A 600 -2.22 -10.41 -32.90
C PRO A 600 -1.40 -10.93 -34.10
N THR A 601 -0.91 -10.00 -34.92
CA THR A 601 -0.15 -10.26 -36.16
C THR A 601 1.22 -9.61 -36.05
N GLU A 602 2.29 -10.25 -36.54
CA GLU A 602 3.62 -9.62 -36.55
C GLU A 602 3.63 -8.35 -37.39
N LEU A 603 4.36 -7.32 -36.95
CA LEU A 603 4.37 -6.00 -37.61
C LEU A 603 4.74 -6.06 -39.10
N GLY A 604 5.57 -7.02 -39.54
CA GLY A 604 5.93 -7.19 -40.95
C GLY A 604 4.80 -7.74 -41.83
N ASP A 605 3.81 -8.40 -41.23
CA ASP A 605 2.79 -9.20 -41.92
C ASP A 605 1.44 -8.47 -42.07
N ILE A 606 1.35 -7.20 -41.65
CA ILE A 606 0.13 -6.39 -41.82
C ILE A 606 -0.14 -6.12 -43.32
N SER A 607 -1.26 -6.67 -43.80
CA SER A 607 -1.74 -6.55 -45.20
C SER A 607 -2.07 -5.11 -45.57
N SER A 608 -1.82 -4.73 -46.83
CA SER A 608 -1.99 -3.35 -47.35
C SER A 608 -3.40 -3.03 -47.85
N THR A 609 -4.36 -3.96 -47.77
CA THR A 609 -5.73 -3.74 -48.28
C THR A 609 -6.72 -3.37 -47.18
N PRO A 610 -7.47 -2.26 -47.31
CA PRO A 610 -8.51 -1.90 -46.36
C PRO A 610 -9.66 -2.90 -46.42
N VAL A 611 -10.10 -3.37 -45.25
CA VAL A 611 -11.33 -4.17 -45.13
C VAL A 611 -12.52 -3.25 -45.42
N VAL A 612 -13.17 -3.45 -46.56
CA VAL A 612 -14.43 -2.77 -46.90
C VAL A 612 -15.53 -3.35 -46.01
N ASP A 613 -16.01 -2.52 -45.08
CA ASP A 613 -17.19 -2.76 -44.27
C ASP A 613 -18.41 -3.00 -45.18
N ARG A 614 -18.95 -4.22 -45.13
CA ARG A 614 -20.22 -4.60 -45.78
C ARG A 614 -21.32 -4.75 -44.73
N ASP A 615 -21.63 -3.70 -43.99
CA ASP A 615 -22.92 -3.58 -43.31
C ASP A 615 -23.59 -2.25 -43.69
N ARG A 616 -24.17 -2.21 -44.90
CA ARG A 616 -25.44 -1.51 -45.15
C ARG A 616 -26.38 -2.48 -45.83
N ASP A 617 -27.58 -2.57 -45.27
CA ASP A 617 -28.73 -3.41 -45.66
C ASP A 617 -28.75 -4.85 -45.13
N ARG A 618 -29.08 -4.97 -43.84
CA ARG A 618 -29.93 -6.05 -43.36
C ARG A 618 -31.19 -5.48 -42.74
N ASP A 619 -32.25 -5.43 -43.55
CA ASP A 619 -33.62 -5.54 -43.07
C ASP A 619 -34.31 -6.67 -43.85
N ARG A 620 -34.91 -7.58 -43.08
CA ARG A 620 -35.80 -8.71 -43.42
C ARG A 620 -35.20 -10.10 -43.73
N ASP A 621 -35.11 -10.86 -42.65
CA ASP A 621 -35.95 -12.05 -42.36
C ASP A 621 -35.84 -13.36 -43.19
N VAL A 622 -35.58 -14.44 -42.42
CA VAL A 622 -35.95 -15.87 -42.55
C VAL A 622 -34.96 -16.91 -43.16
N ILE A 623 -34.24 -17.58 -42.25
CA ILE A 623 -34.05 -19.04 -41.98
C ILE A 623 -34.03 -20.10 -43.12
N GLN A 624 -32.94 -20.91 -43.11
CA GLN A 624 -32.67 -22.28 -43.67
C GLN A 624 -32.78 -22.44 -45.19
N GLU A 625 -31.85 -23.02 -45.95
CA GLU A 625 -31.17 -24.32 -45.83
C GLU A 625 -29.96 -24.38 -46.81
N SER A 626 -29.12 -25.41 -46.69
CA SER A 626 -27.88 -25.59 -47.45
C SER A 626 -28.10 -25.97 -48.93
N GLU A 627 -27.64 -25.16 -49.87
CA GLU A 627 -27.33 -25.60 -51.23
C GLU A 627 -26.09 -24.89 -51.79
N GLN A 628 -25.19 -25.67 -52.40
CA GLN A 628 -23.97 -25.19 -53.03
C GLN A 628 -24.27 -24.35 -54.28
N PRO A 629 -23.40 -23.39 -54.64
CA PRO A 629 -23.64 -22.58 -55.84
C PRO A 629 -23.46 -23.43 -57.11
N VAL A 630 -24.57 -23.66 -57.82
CA VAL A 630 -24.56 -23.99 -59.25
C VAL A 630 -24.09 -22.76 -60.02
N ILE A 631 -23.04 -22.88 -60.84
CA ILE A 631 -22.68 -21.82 -61.79
C ILE A 631 -23.66 -21.91 -62.97
N SER A 632 -24.57 -20.95 -63.08
CA SER A 632 -25.41 -20.77 -64.28
C SER A 632 -25.02 -19.48 -65.02
N GLY A 633 -24.69 -19.59 -66.30
CA GLY A 633 -24.49 -18.47 -67.22
C GLY A 633 -25.16 -18.76 -68.57
N THR A 634 -25.55 -17.71 -69.31
CA THR A 634 -26.18 -17.85 -70.63
C THR A 634 -25.12 -17.78 -71.73
N VAL A 635 -24.98 -18.83 -72.54
CA VAL A 635 -24.13 -18.82 -73.74
C VAL A 635 -24.89 -18.15 -74.89
N ARG A 636 -24.24 -17.23 -75.61
CA ARG A 636 -24.85 -16.56 -76.78
C ARG A 636 -24.29 -17.14 -78.07
N ALA A 637 -25.08 -17.10 -79.14
CA ALA A 637 -24.63 -17.52 -80.46
C ALA A 637 -23.45 -16.63 -80.91
N GLY A 638 -22.26 -17.21 -81.02
CA GLY A 638 -21.02 -16.52 -81.40
C GLY A 638 -19.85 -16.72 -80.44
N ASP A 639 -20.07 -17.32 -79.27
CA ASP A 639 -18.99 -17.62 -78.32
C ASP A 639 -18.19 -18.86 -78.81
N THR A 640 -16.89 -18.70 -79.08
CA THR A 640 -16.01 -19.80 -79.52
C THR A 640 -15.19 -20.44 -78.39
N THR A 641 -15.27 -19.93 -77.17
CA THR A 641 -14.49 -20.44 -76.03
C THR A 641 -15.19 -20.20 -74.69
N ILE A 642 -15.29 -21.25 -73.86
CA ILE A 642 -15.79 -21.20 -72.47
C ILE A 642 -14.61 -21.56 -71.56
N SER A 643 -14.33 -20.78 -70.51
CA SER A 643 -13.27 -21.10 -69.54
C SER A 643 -13.78 -21.04 -68.09
N GLY A 644 -13.46 -22.09 -67.33
CA GLY A 644 -13.77 -22.26 -65.90
C GLY A 644 -13.22 -23.59 -65.39
N THR A 645 -13.08 -23.76 -64.08
CA THR A 645 -12.71 -25.04 -63.44
C THR A 645 -13.96 -25.78 -63.00
N SER A 646 -14.14 -27.03 -63.45
CA SER A 646 -15.22 -27.92 -63.00
C SER A 646 -14.69 -28.95 -62.00
N GLU A 647 -15.54 -29.40 -61.08
CA GLU A 647 -15.27 -30.61 -60.32
C GLU A 647 -15.38 -31.87 -61.19
N ALA A 648 -14.80 -32.97 -60.73
CA ALA A 648 -14.79 -34.24 -61.45
C ALA A 648 -16.22 -34.79 -61.61
N GLY A 649 -16.68 -34.94 -62.86
CA GLY A 649 -17.99 -35.52 -63.21
C GLY A 649 -19.01 -34.56 -63.80
N ALA A 650 -18.69 -33.26 -63.93
CA ALA A 650 -19.57 -32.31 -64.62
C ALA A 650 -19.62 -32.57 -66.15
N THR A 651 -20.80 -32.43 -66.75
CA THR A 651 -20.98 -32.42 -68.23
C THR A 651 -21.21 -30.98 -68.66
N ILE A 652 -20.46 -30.50 -69.66
CA ILE A 652 -20.58 -29.13 -70.20
C ILE A 652 -21.86 -28.99 -71.02
#